data_AF-A0A9P6TA38-F1
#
_entry.id   AF-A0A9P6TA38-F1
#
_cell.length_a   1.000
_cell.length_b   1.000
_cell.length_c   1.000
_cell.angle_alpha   90.00
_cell.angle_beta   90.00
_cell.angle_gamma   90.00
#
_symmetry.space_group_name_H-M   'P 1'
#
loop_
_entity.id
_entity.type
_entity.pdbx_description
1 polymer ?
#
loop_
_entity_poly.entity_id
_entity_poly.type
_entity_poly.pdbx_seq_one_letter_code
_entity_poly.pdbx_strand_id
1 'polypeptide(L)'
;MTSPLSDGSGFSQALAIWREINLTTLQKTLDASGLEIVENQKDSLMGRKKLAEQTREFKKISDDEKVGAFKGLLKAYQSEIDALTKRSKTSESAFLHIYKLLAEAPDPYPLLDAAIDQTVRATEAKLLEAELARASQQISSLKTQLAESEKVEKELKRQIEKTERLESKMEEMVKAQVSNKEAELNAMYGERILNFQEREKDLSKQLDLTKRQLADLRTSDESNQAKMMDDFSRREFETVSRRVEIEMVEADLERSQRRVEEVERRNEKLRAEIEAVRSGSEGQDRVRSLEAQITELQTEAARLLSTLESQKELISQTQLEKSQQEAEYTKRIKKLEDEISILRSKVAQYADYDEIKRELEIMKYVEFSSMNLEEEEESFGFEDLSPGSSSVNLDIKMPNPNADKANKQKTKSLETLLMSKNRKLQDDLTTLRVRHDELLTSSRKNGLEAEKLKDELAETKKLNDKLEIDLVKVQTSSNAPRLNGTRNSFSTHSPHSQSRPDALDGLNLDLGSDNRGSSSNVTDAASSQDPFGKSTGSHNTSGNDMKLRAETSILPIITSQRDRFRQRNSELEEELRKQFEIITSTCNEVKSLQSDNLKLYEKVRYLQSYCDDSISGSLNTGSSGSRLNQSSLPSAVSRKDEELSKYRGIYEEHMNPFEKFRGRERMGALQALNPLDKLVLHAANFVLGNRLARNFFLVYAIILHILVFASFSETALTSDHLRQTVPPVAVGIPGVEKVAGDVTG
;
A
#
# COMPACT_ATOMS: atom_id res chain seq x y z
N MET A 1 63.17 61.71 33.61
CA MET A 1 63.39 61.29 35.01
C MET A 1 62.02 61.15 35.66
N THR A 2 61.44 59.97 35.55
CA THR A 2 60.08 59.64 35.97
C THR A 2 60.19 58.83 37.25
N SER A 3 60.14 59.50 38.40
CA SER A 3 60.07 58.79 39.67
C SER A 3 58.72 58.06 39.75
N PRO A 4 58.72 56.75 40.04
CA PRO A 4 57.49 55.98 40.19
C PRO A 4 56.82 56.45 41.49
N LEU A 5 55.57 56.88 41.39
CA LEU A 5 54.72 57.19 42.53
C LEU A 5 54.52 55.91 43.34
N SER A 6 55.27 55.78 44.44
CA SER A 6 54.94 54.82 45.49
C SER A 6 53.73 55.37 46.26
N ASP A 7 52.77 54.47 46.46
CA ASP A 7 51.82 54.41 47.57
C ASP A 7 50.69 55.43 47.62
N GLY A 8 49.45 54.92 47.53
CA GLY A 8 48.19 55.65 47.72
C GLY A 8 48.08 56.48 49.02
N SER A 9 49.06 56.38 49.92
CA SER A 9 49.26 57.31 51.04
C SER A 9 49.50 58.75 50.58
N GLY A 10 50.32 58.98 49.53
CA GLY A 10 50.59 60.32 49.01
C GLY A 10 49.35 60.97 48.37
N PHE A 11 48.54 60.17 47.68
CA PHE A 11 47.27 60.59 47.08
C PHE A 11 46.21 60.93 48.14
N SER A 12 46.06 60.09 49.17
CA SER A 12 45.15 60.36 50.28
C SER A 12 45.57 61.61 51.07
N GLN A 13 46.88 61.82 51.26
CA GLN A 13 47.40 62.99 51.94
C GLN A 13 47.21 64.26 51.11
N ALA A 14 47.45 64.21 49.79
CA ALA A 14 47.18 65.31 48.88
C ALA A 14 45.70 65.71 48.86
N LEU A 15 44.79 64.74 48.83
CA LEU A 15 43.34 64.99 48.93
C LEU A 15 42.94 65.62 50.26
N ALA A 16 43.56 65.19 51.37
CA ALA A 16 43.32 65.78 52.68
C ALA A 16 43.77 67.25 52.73
N ILE A 17 44.96 67.56 52.19
CA ILE A 17 45.50 68.92 52.13
C ILE A 17 44.62 69.83 51.26
N TRP A 18 44.22 69.39 50.06
CA TRP A 18 43.33 70.18 49.19
C TRP A 18 41.92 70.38 49.78
N ARG A 19 41.44 69.40 50.56
CA ARG A 19 40.19 69.53 51.32
C ARG A 19 40.30 70.54 52.47
N GLU A 20 41.46 70.59 53.13
CA GLU A 20 41.74 71.54 54.21
C GLU A 20 41.96 72.96 53.70
N ILE A 21 42.71 73.13 52.61
CA ILE A 21 42.91 74.41 51.91
C ILE A 21 41.55 75.01 51.51
N ASN A 22 40.61 74.15 51.08
CA ASN A 22 39.26 74.52 50.69
C ASN A 22 39.24 75.80 49.85
N LEU A 23 39.54 75.65 48.56
CA LEU A 23 39.67 76.75 47.60
C LEU A 23 38.50 77.75 47.68
N THR A 24 37.29 77.29 47.94
CA THR A 24 36.11 78.17 48.03
C THR A 24 36.14 79.09 49.25
N THR A 25 36.64 78.61 50.38
CA THR A 25 36.80 79.42 51.59
C THR A 25 38.02 80.33 51.48
N LEU A 26 39.13 79.82 50.94
CA LEU A 26 40.34 80.62 50.69
C LEU A 26 40.07 81.78 49.74
N GLN A 27 39.30 81.56 48.66
CA GLN A 27 38.89 82.60 47.73
C GLN A 27 38.13 83.72 48.45
N LYS A 28 37.16 83.39 49.32
CA LYS A 28 36.40 84.39 50.10
C LYS A 28 37.29 85.22 51.03
N THR A 29 38.25 84.57 51.70
CA THR A 29 39.21 85.25 52.58
C THR A 29 40.15 86.16 51.79
N LEU A 30 40.55 85.74 50.60
CA LEU A 30 41.37 86.52 49.69
C LEU A 30 40.62 87.73 49.13
N ASP A 31 39.35 87.55 48.75
CA ASP A 31 38.49 88.64 48.29
C ASP A 31 38.34 89.71 49.39
N ALA A 32 38.13 89.30 50.65
CA ALA A 32 38.07 90.21 51.79
C ALA A 32 39.39 90.96 52.04
N SER A 33 40.52 90.24 51.98
CA SER A 33 41.86 90.84 52.13
C SER A 33 42.19 91.78 50.96
N GLY A 34 41.74 91.45 49.75
CA GLY A 34 41.88 92.30 48.56
C GLY A 34 41.11 93.60 48.70
N LEU A 35 39.87 93.55 49.20
CA LEU A 35 39.08 94.74 49.52
C LEU A 35 39.77 95.61 50.58
N GLU A 36 40.30 95.00 51.64
CA GLU A 36 41.04 95.72 52.69
C GLU A 36 42.31 96.40 52.13
N ILE A 37 43.03 95.76 51.21
CA ILE A 37 44.19 96.38 50.54
C ILE A 37 43.76 97.59 49.71
N VAL A 38 42.64 97.50 48.97
CA VAL A 38 42.10 98.62 48.18
C VAL A 38 41.65 99.78 49.10
N GLU A 39 41.00 99.49 50.20
CA GLU A 39 40.60 100.50 51.20
C GLU A 39 41.82 101.17 51.82
N ASN A 40 42.82 100.38 52.23
CA ASN A 40 44.10 100.86 52.73
C ASN A 40 44.88 101.70 51.68
N GLN A 41 44.73 101.42 50.38
CA GLN A 41 45.27 102.26 49.30
C GLN A 41 44.59 103.63 49.28
N LYS A 42 43.26 103.66 49.34
CA LYS A 42 42.46 104.88 49.40
C LYS A 42 42.80 105.73 50.63
N ASP A 43 42.94 105.10 51.79
CA ASP A 43 43.25 105.76 53.05
C ASP A 43 44.61 106.45 53.04
N SER A 44 45.64 105.87 52.42
CA SER A 44 46.93 106.56 52.29
C SER A 44 46.91 107.72 51.30
N LEU A 45 46.09 107.65 50.24
CA LEU A 45 45.91 108.81 49.36
C LEU A 45 45.27 109.96 50.15
N MET A 46 44.26 109.68 50.96
CA MET A 46 43.60 110.66 51.82
C MET A 46 44.53 111.16 52.94
N GLY A 47 45.26 110.27 53.60
CA GLY A 47 46.23 110.57 54.66
C GLY A 47 47.38 111.46 54.15
N ARG A 48 47.96 111.12 52.99
CA ARG A 48 48.97 111.96 52.31
C ARG A 48 48.43 113.34 51.96
N LYS A 49 47.21 113.44 51.44
CA LYS A 49 46.56 114.72 51.13
C LYS A 49 46.36 115.56 52.40
N LYS A 50 45.86 114.95 53.47
CA LYS A 50 45.66 115.60 54.77
C LYS A 50 46.97 116.10 55.38
N LEU A 51 48.04 115.33 55.31
CA LEU A 51 49.37 115.78 55.75
C LEU A 51 49.87 116.96 54.92
N ALA A 52 49.73 116.91 53.59
CA ALA A 52 50.14 118.02 52.73
C ALA A 52 49.40 119.33 53.08
N GLU A 53 48.10 119.23 53.39
CA GLU A 53 47.29 120.36 53.85
C GLU A 53 47.76 120.88 55.23
N GLN A 54 48.00 119.99 56.21
CA GLN A 54 48.49 120.36 57.53
C GLN A 54 49.89 120.99 57.50
N THR A 55 50.79 120.50 56.65
CA THR A 55 52.12 121.09 56.42
C THR A 55 52.02 122.46 55.77
N ARG A 56 51.08 122.64 54.82
CA ARG A 56 50.83 123.95 54.20
C ARG A 56 50.28 124.96 55.20
N GLU A 57 49.38 124.53 56.08
CA GLU A 57 48.79 125.40 57.10
C GLU A 57 49.82 125.77 58.19
N PHE A 58 50.64 124.82 58.63
CA PHE A 58 51.76 125.09 59.54
C PHE A 58 52.73 126.16 59.02
N LYS A 59 53.00 126.18 57.71
CA LYS A 59 53.87 127.18 57.08
C LYS A 59 53.33 128.61 57.19
N LYS A 60 52.01 128.80 57.37
CA LYS A 60 51.35 130.11 57.44
C LYS A 60 51.25 130.70 58.85
N ILE A 61 51.50 129.90 59.89
CA ILE A 61 51.41 130.31 61.30
C ILE A 61 52.57 131.27 61.64
N SER A 62 52.41 132.16 62.63
CA SER A 62 53.46 133.08 63.12
C SER A 62 54.56 132.35 63.91
N ASP A 63 55.77 132.91 64.01
CA ASP A 63 56.93 132.20 64.57
C ASP A 63 56.78 131.81 66.06
N ASP A 64 56.03 132.59 66.85
CA ASP A 64 55.75 132.30 68.27
C ASP A 64 54.77 131.12 68.44
N GLU A 65 53.82 130.95 67.52
CA GLU A 65 52.81 129.87 67.55
C GLU A 65 53.29 128.57 66.87
N LYS A 66 54.31 128.66 66.00
CA LYS A 66 54.92 127.49 65.33
C LYS A 66 55.45 126.46 66.32
N VAL A 67 56.04 126.89 67.43
CA VAL A 67 56.60 125.98 68.44
C VAL A 67 55.50 125.09 69.06
N GLY A 68 54.29 125.64 69.27
CA GLY A 68 53.14 124.89 69.76
C GLY A 68 52.52 123.95 68.73
N ALA A 69 52.41 124.40 67.47
CA ALA A 69 51.81 123.62 66.38
C ALA A 69 52.72 122.51 65.84
N PHE A 70 54.05 122.63 65.98
CA PHE A 70 55.03 121.67 65.47
C PHE A 70 54.83 120.27 66.05
N LYS A 71 54.50 120.17 67.35
CA LYS A 71 54.21 118.90 68.02
C LYS A 71 53.02 118.17 67.39
N GLY A 72 51.98 118.91 66.98
CA GLY A 72 50.81 118.37 66.31
C GLY A 72 51.14 117.84 64.91
N LEU A 73 51.92 118.60 64.14
CA LEU A 73 52.36 118.20 62.80
C LEU A 73 53.27 116.97 62.84
N LEU A 74 54.24 116.94 63.75
CA LEU A 74 55.13 115.79 63.93
C LEU A 74 54.35 114.53 64.29
N LYS A 75 53.35 114.64 65.17
CA LYS A 75 52.47 113.53 65.53
C LYS A 75 51.62 113.04 64.35
N ALA A 76 51.19 113.94 63.46
CA ALA A 76 50.48 113.57 62.24
C ALA A 76 51.38 112.80 61.26
N TYR A 77 52.61 113.27 61.03
CA TYR A 77 53.59 112.55 60.20
C TYR A 77 53.92 111.17 60.78
N GLN A 78 54.11 111.08 62.10
CA GLN A 78 54.34 109.81 62.77
C GLN A 78 53.15 108.85 62.60
N SER A 79 51.92 109.35 62.78
CA SER A 79 50.71 108.56 62.57
C SER A 79 50.57 108.01 61.14
N GLU A 80 50.97 108.77 60.11
CA GLU A 80 50.93 108.28 58.72
C GLU A 80 52.05 107.26 58.44
N ILE A 81 53.25 107.45 59.02
CA ILE A 81 54.35 106.47 58.91
C ILE A 81 53.96 105.15 59.59
N ASP A 82 53.30 105.21 60.74
CA ASP A 82 52.79 104.05 61.45
C ASP A 82 51.68 103.36 60.64
N ALA A 83 50.75 104.14 60.06
CA ALA A 83 49.69 103.61 59.18
C ALA A 83 50.24 102.98 57.89
N LEU A 84 51.25 103.60 57.28
CA LEU A 84 51.95 103.07 56.11
C LEU A 84 52.62 101.72 56.42
N THR A 85 53.30 101.65 57.56
CA THR A 85 53.95 100.42 58.05
C THR A 85 52.92 99.33 58.32
N LYS A 86 51.80 99.67 58.96
CA LYS A 86 50.70 98.73 59.24
C LYS A 86 50.09 98.18 57.95
N ARG A 87 49.88 99.03 56.95
CA ARG A 87 49.37 98.62 55.65
C ARG A 87 50.33 97.68 54.92
N SER A 88 51.63 98.00 54.86
CA SER A 88 52.64 97.14 54.23
C SER A 88 52.63 95.75 54.86
N LYS A 89 52.61 95.69 56.19
CA LYS A 89 52.51 94.43 56.94
C LYS A 89 51.23 93.66 56.65
N THR A 90 50.10 94.34 56.42
CA THR A 90 48.82 93.69 56.09
C THR A 90 48.89 93.02 54.71
N SER A 91 49.40 93.72 53.69
CA SER A 91 49.59 93.13 52.36
C SER A 91 50.64 92.02 52.33
N GLU A 92 51.75 92.18 53.06
CA GLU A 92 52.80 91.16 53.19
C GLU A 92 52.26 89.91 53.91
N SER A 93 51.50 90.10 54.99
CA SER A 93 50.88 89.00 55.73
C SER A 93 49.85 88.25 54.89
N ALA A 94 49.03 88.94 54.11
CA ALA A 94 48.06 88.31 53.20
C ALA A 94 48.76 87.50 52.10
N PHE A 95 49.81 88.07 51.49
CA PHE A 95 50.59 87.36 50.47
C PHE A 95 51.30 86.12 51.02
N LEU A 96 51.97 86.25 52.17
CA LEU A 96 52.69 85.13 52.80
C LEU A 96 51.74 84.01 53.25
N HIS A 97 50.52 84.36 53.68
CA HIS A 97 49.49 83.38 54.03
C HIS A 97 49.12 82.50 52.83
N ILE A 98 48.87 83.11 51.67
CA ILE A 98 48.55 82.38 50.42
C ILE A 98 49.75 81.57 49.93
N TYR A 99 50.93 82.17 49.94
CA TYR A 99 52.16 81.50 49.53
C TYR A 99 52.42 80.24 50.36
N LYS A 100 52.23 80.31 51.69
CA LYS A 100 52.39 79.15 52.57
C LYS A 100 51.42 78.03 52.22
N LEU A 101 50.13 78.36 52.02
CA LEU A 101 49.11 77.38 51.68
C LEU A 101 49.37 76.71 50.32
N LEU A 102 49.82 77.47 49.32
CA LEU A 102 50.13 76.95 47.99
C LEU A 102 51.47 76.21 47.93
N ALA A 103 52.46 76.61 48.73
CA ALA A 103 53.77 75.96 48.77
C ALA A 103 53.70 74.58 49.46
N GLU A 104 52.81 74.41 50.42
CA GLU A 104 52.55 73.12 51.08
C GLU A 104 51.56 72.24 50.26
N ALA A 105 50.87 72.80 49.27
CA ALA A 105 49.92 72.08 48.44
C ALA A 105 50.64 71.24 47.35
N PRO A 106 50.39 69.92 47.28
CA PRO A 106 50.90 69.09 46.19
C PRO A 106 50.17 69.39 44.87
N ASP A 107 50.85 69.20 43.74
CA ASP A 107 50.28 69.40 42.39
C ASP A 107 49.00 68.56 42.18
N PRO A 108 47.87 69.17 41.78
CA PRO A 108 46.62 68.45 41.55
C PRO A 108 46.56 67.68 40.21
N TYR A 109 47.45 67.96 39.24
CA TYR A 109 47.41 67.32 37.92
C TYR A 109 47.55 65.79 37.98
N PRO A 110 48.53 65.22 38.72
CA PRO A 110 48.66 63.76 38.84
C PRO A 110 47.45 63.08 39.51
N LEU A 111 46.74 63.79 40.39
CA LEU A 111 45.53 63.27 41.04
C LEU A 111 44.38 63.15 40.04
N LEU A 112 44.20 64.15 39.18
CA LEU A 112 43.16 64.16 38.16
C LEU A 112 43.46 63.15 37.05
N ASP A 113 44.72 63.04 36.63
CA ASP A 113 45.17 62.06 35.63
C ASP A 113 44.95 60.62 36.13
N ALA A 114 45.36 60.33 37.38
CA ALA A 114 45.11 59.03 38.00
C ALA A 114 43.60 58.73 38.18
N ALA A 115 42.77 59.74 38.47
CA ALA A 115 41.33 59.57 38.57
C ALA A 115 40.71 59.24 37.19
N ILE A 116 41.14 59.91 36.12
CA ILE A 116 40.70 59.62 34.75
C ILE A 116 41.13 58.19 34.39
N ASP A 117 42.38 57.82 34.60
CA ASP A 117 42.88 56.46 34.35
C ASP A 117 42.10 55.40 35.13
N GLN A 118 41.78 55.66 36.41
CA GLN A 118 40.96 54.76 37.21
C GLN A 118 39.53 54.64 36.68
N THR A 119 38.92 55.73 36.19
CA THR A 119 37.59 55.67 35.58
C THR A 119 37.59 54.86 34.29
N VAL A 120 38.61 55.03 33.44
CA VAL A 120 38.78 54.25 32.21
C VAL A 120 38.94 52.77 32.55
N ARG A 121 39.86 52.42 33.46
CA ARG A 121 40.05 51.03 33.92
C ARG A 121 38.80 50.44 34.55
N ALA A 122 38.02 51.22 35.29
CA ALA A 122 36.76 50.76 35.86
C ALA A 122 35.70 50.48 34.79
N THR A 123 35.66 51.27 33.71
CA THR A 123 34.76 50.99 32.57
C THR A 123 35.21 49.76 31.79
N GLU A 124 36.51 49.58 31.55
CA GLU A 124 37.06 48.39 30.90
C GLU A 124 36.79 47.13 31.73
N ALA A 125 36.99 47.18 33.05
CA ALA A 125 36.68 46.08 33.94
C ALA A 125 35.19 45.68 33.88
N LYS A 126 34.28 46.66 33.85
CA LYS A 126 32.83 46.38 33.69
C LYS A 126 32.50 45.74 32.34
N LEU A 127 33.16 46.17 31.27
CA LEU A 127 32.98 45.57 29.94
C LEU A 127 33.48 44.12 29.93
N LEU A 128 34.65 43.87 30.50
CA LEU A 128 35.22 42.52 30.63
C LEU A 128 34.36 41.61 31.51
N GLU A 129 33.80 42.11 32.62
CA GLU A 129 32.86 41.38 33.46
C GLU A 129 31.58 41.01 32.68
N ALA A 130 31.05 41.93 31.87
CA ALA A 130 29.89 41.68 31.03
C ALA A 130 30.20 40.64 29.93
N GLU A 131 31.39 40.67 29.33
CA GLU A 131 31.84 39.67 28.37
C GLU A 131 32.03 38.29 29.03
N LEU A 132 32.63 38.23 30.22
CA LEU A 132 32.78 36.99 30.98
C LEU A 132 31.42 36.41 31.36
N ALA A 133 30.47 37.24 31.75
CA ALA A 133 29.10 36.82 32.03
C ALA A 133 28.41 36.26 30.78
N ARG A 134 28.53 36.93 29.63
CA ARG A 134 28.01 36.43 28.34
C ARG A 134 28.66 35.11 27.92
N ALA A 135 29.98 35.01 28.03
CA ALA A 135 30.72 33.79 27.71
C ALA A 135 30.30 32.64 28.65
N SER A 136 30.14 32.91 29.95
CA SER A 136 29.65 31.93 30.91
C SER A 136 28.22 31.48 30.60
N GLN A 137 27.35 32.40 30.19
CA GLN A 137 25.99 32.08 29.75
C GLN A 137 26.02 31.22 28.47
N GLN A 138 26.85 31.55 27.49
CA GLN A 138 27.03 30.75 26.27
C GLN A 138 27.54 29.33 26.58
N ILE A 139 28.53 29.21 27.48
CA ILE A 139 29.02 27.91 27.95
C ILE A 139 27.89 27.13 28.63
N SER A 140 27.06 27.78 29.44
CA SER A 140 25.91 27.13 30.09
C SER A 140 24.88 26.64 29.08
N SER A 141 24.55 27.44 28.06
CA SER A 141 23.60 27.04 27.00
C SER A 141 24.16 25.94 26.10
N LEU A 142 25.46 25.97 25.79
CA LEU A 142 26.11 24.90 25.03
C LEU A 142 26.15 23.60 25.84
N LYS A 143 26.35 23.67 27.16
CA LYS A 143 26.27 22.48 28.04
C LYS A 143 24.85 21.90 28.09
N THR A 144 23.81 22.73 28.14
CA THR A 144 22.42 22.22 28.11
C THR A 144 22.10 21.60 26.75
N GLN A 145 22.50 22.23 25.64
CA GLN A 145 22.33 21.67 24.30
C GLN A 145 23.09 20.34 24.11
N LEU A 146 24.30 20.23 24.66
CA LEU A 146 25.06 18.97 24.65
C LEU A 146 24.33 17.87 25.42
N ALA A 147 23.82 18.17 26.61
CA ALA A 147 23.07 17.21 27.42
C ALA A 147 21.73 16.79 26.77
N GLU A 148 21.07 17.69 26.04
CA GLU A 148 19.89 17.38 25.24
C GLU A 148 20.25 16.50 24.04
N SER A 149 21.33 16.81 23.33
CA SER A 149 21.84 16.01 22.22
C SER A 149 22.20 14.58 22.68
N GLU A 150 22.88 14.42 23.82
CA GLU A 150 23.19 13.10 24.39
C GLU A 150 21.93 12.30 24.76
N LYS A 151 20.86 12.96 25.23
CA LYS A 151 19.57 12.30 25.50
C LYS A 151 18.91 11.84 24.20
N VAL A 152 18.93 12.67 23.16
CA VAL A 152 18.40 12.32 21.83
C VAL A 152 19.20 11.15 21.23
N GLU A 153 20.53 11.16 21.34
CA GLU A 153 21.38 10.07 20.85
C GLU A 153 21.09 8.74 21.56
N LYS A 154 20.85 8.78 22.88
CA LYS A 154 20.45 7.58 23.65
C LYS A 154 19.09 7.04 23.23
N GLU A 155 18.10 7.92 23.01
CA GLU A 155 16.79 7.47 22.53
C GLU A 155 16.86 6.95 21.09
N LEU A 156 17.66 7.58 20.22
CA LEU A 156 17.91 7.11 18.86
C LEU A 156 18.52 5.70 18.88
N LYS A 157 19.56 5.45 19.69
CA LYS A 157 20.14 4.11 19.86
C LYS A 157 19.11 3.09 20.33
N ARG A 158 18.24 3.47 21.29
CA ARG A 158 17.17 2.60 21.79
C ARG A 158 16.14 2.25 20.71
N GLN A 159 15.81 3.20 19.84
CA GLN A 159 14.91 2.96 18.71
C GLN A 159 15.57 2.10 17.63
N ILE A 160 16.85 2.32 17.31
CA ILE A 160 17.60 1.47 16.39
C ILE A 160 17.62 0.02 16.87
N GLU A 161 17.99 -0.23 18.14
CA GLU A 161 17.96 -1.59 18.72
C GLU A 161 16.56 -2.22 18.68
N LYS A 162 15.50 -1.41 18.83
CA LYS A 162 14.13 -1.92 18.75
C LYS A 162 13.77 -2.31 17.31
N THR A 163 14.16 -1.50 16.33
CA THR A 163 13.96 -1.80 14.91
C THR A 163 14.73 -3.05 14.51
N GLU A 164 16.01 -3.15 14.86
CA GLU A 164 16.84 -4.35 14.58
C GLU A 164 16.24 -5.62 15.18
N ARG A 165 15.70 -5.55 16.41
CA ARG A 165 14.99 -6.70 17.02
C ARG A 165 13.70 -7.07 16.30
N LEU A 166 12.97 -6.09 15.75
CA LEU A 166 11.74 -6.34 14.98
C LEU A 166 12.07 -6.92 13.61
N GLU A 167 13.09 -6.39 12.94
CA GLU A 167 13.60 -6.89 11.67
C GLU A 167 14.11 -8.33 11.82
N SER A 168 14.95 -8.60 12.82
CA SER A 168 15.44 -9.96 13.09
C SER A 168 14.30 -10.95 13.39
N LYS A 169 13.28 -10.54 14.17
CA LYS A 169 12.09 -11.39 14.39
C LYS A 169 11.30 -11.63 13.12
N MET A 170 11.18 -10.62 12.25
CA MET A 170 10.48 -10.75 10.97
C MET A 170 11.25 -11.68 10.03
N GLU A 171 12.57 -11.55 9.95
CA GLU A 171 13.44 -12.45 9.20
C GLU A 171 13.35 -13.90 9.70
N GLU A 172 13.38 -14.12 11.02
CA GLU A 172 13.19 -15.45 11.60
C GLU A 172 11.81 -16.04 11.26
N MET A 173 10.75 -15.21 11.32
CA MET A 173 9.39 -15.63 11.00
C MET A 173 9.23 -15.99 9.52
N VAL A 174 9.79 -15.16 8.63
CA VAL A 174 9.83 -15.43 7.18
C VAL A 174 10.63 -16.69 6.91
N LYS A 175 11.82 -16.85 7.50
CA LYS A 175 12.65 -18.05 7.35
C LYS A 175 11.94 -19.30 7.83
N ALA A 176 11.24 -19.23 8.96
CA ALA A 176 10.41 -20.33 9.47
C ALA A 176 9.25 -20.66 8.52
N GLN A 177 8.56 -19.66 7.98
CA GLN A 177 7.49 -19.87 7.00
C GLN A 177 7.99 -20.49 5.70
N VAL A 178 9.12 -20.01 5.17
CA VAL A 178 9.76 -20.59 3.97
C VAL A 178 10.17 -22.03 4.25
N SER A 179 10.85 -22.30 5.36
CA SER A 179 11.26 -23.66 5.73
C SER A 179 10.06 -24.61 5.89
N ASN A 180 8.97 -24.16 6.50
CA ASN A 180 7.73 -24.94 6.62
C ASN A 180 7.11 -25.23 5.25
N LYS A 181 7.10 -24.24 4.34
CA LYS A 181 6.58 -24.42 2.97
C LYS A 181 7.45 -25.34 2.13
N GLU A 182 8.76 -25.23 2.26
CA GLU A 182 9.71 -26.15 1.64
C GLU A 182 9.50 -27.58 2.16
N ALA A 183 9.32 -27.77 3.46
CA ALA A 183 9.03 -29.07 4.05
C ALA A 183 7.70 -29.65 3.56
N GLU A 184 6.65 -28.83 3.49
CA GLU A 184 5.33 -29.21 2.95
C GLU A 184 5.43 -29.65 1.49
N LEU A 185 6.10 -28.85 0.64
CA LEU A 185 6.31 -29.18 -0.77
C LEU A 185 7.15 -30.45 -0.93
N ASN A 186 8.23 -30.60 -0.16
CA ASN A 186 9.05 -31.79 -0.19
C ASN A 186 8.27 -33.04 0.23
N ALA A 187 7.40 -32.95 1.24
CA ALA A 187 6.53 -34.04 1.64
C ALA A 187 5.52 -34.40 0.54
N MET A 188 4.86 -33.40 -0.07
CA MET A 188 3.94 -33.62 -1.18
C MET A 188 4.62 -34.23 -2.41
N TYR A 189 5.81 -33.76 -2.77
CA TYR A 189 6.58 -34.34 -3.87
C TYR A 189 7.07 -35.74 -3.53
N GLY A 190 7.51 -35.98 -2.30
CA GLY A 190 7.88 -37.31 -1.80
C GLY A 190 6.74 -38.31 -1.93
N GLU A 191 5.55 -37.96 -1.43
CA GLU A 191 4.35 -38.81 -1.55
C GLU A 191 3.97 -39.05 -3.00
N ARG A 192 4.02 -38.02 -3.85
CA ARG A 192 3.74 -38.15 -5.28
C ARG A 192 4.73 -39.09 -5.97
N ILE A 193 6.01 -38.99 -5.65
CA ILE A 193 7.06 -39.88 -6.18
C ILE A 193 6.79 -41.31 -5.73
N LEU A 194 6.48 -41.55 -4.45
CA LEU A 194 6.16 -42.88 -3.94
C LEU A 194 4.93 -43.49 -4.65
N ASN A 195 3.88 -42.71 -4.85
CA ASN A 195 2.69 -43.14 -5.59
C ASN A 195 3.00 -43.50 -7.05
N PHE A 196 3.90 -42.73 -7.71
CA PHE A 196 4.33 -43.06 -9.06
C PHE A 196 5.20 -44.32 -9.09
N GLN A 197 6.11 -44.49 -8.13
CA GLN A 197 6.94 -45.70 -8.01
C GLN A 197 6.07 -46.94 -7.73
N GLU A 198 5.05 -46.83 -6.89
CA GLU A 198 4.11 -47.92 -6.63
C GLU A 198 3.30 -48.28 -7.88
N ARG A 199 2.79 -47.28 -8.60
CA ARG A 199 2.09 -47.49 -9.87
C ARG A 199 2.98 -48.14 -10.92
N GLU A 200 4.24 -47.70 -11.04
CA GLU A 200 5.22 -48.31 -11.94
C GLU A 200 5.50 -49.77 -11.54
N LYS A 201 5.60 -50.05 -10.24
CA LYS A 201 5.73 -51.41 -9.71
C LYS A 201 4.52 -52.29 -10.01
N ASP A 202 3.30 -51.76 -9.96
CA ASP A 202 2.12 -52.53 -10.31
C ASP A 202 1.95 -52.75 -11.81
N LEU A 203 2.26 -51.74 -12.63
CA LEU A 203 2.29 -51.87 -14.08
C LEU A 203 3.35 -52.88 -14.54
N SER A 204 4.55 -52.85 -13.94
CA SER A 204 5.58 -53.85 -14.21
C SER A 204 5.14 -55.26 -13.81
N LYS A 205 4.48 -55.45 -12.67
CA LYS A 205 3.87 -56.75 -12.31
C LYS A 205 2.82 -57.21 -13.32
N GLN A 206 1.95 -56.32 -13.79
CA GLN A 206 0.95 -56.66 -14.81
C GLN A 206 1.60 -57.02 -16.16
N LEU A 207 2.64 -56.28 -16.54
CA LEU A 207 3.42 -56.54 -17.74
C LEU A 207 4.14 -57.90 -17.63
N ASP A 208 4.71 -58.22 -16.47
CA ASP A 208 5.31 -59.54 -16.22
C ASP A 208 4.26 -60.67 -16.23
N LEU A 209 3.07 -60.44 -15.68
CA LEU A 209 1.98 -61.41 -15.72
C LEU A 209 1.51 -61.68 -17.16
N THR A 210 1.27 -60.63 -17.94
CA THR A 210 0.86 -60.75 -19.35
C THR A 210 1.95 -61.38 -20.20
N LYS A 211 3.23 -61.07 -19.95
CA LYS A 211 4.36 -61.77 -20.58
C LYS A 211 4.38 -63.26 -20.26
N ARG A 212 4.12 -63.64 -19.01
CA ARG A 212 4.01 -65.06 -18.62
C ARG A 212 2.82 -65.72 -19.31
N GLN A 213 1.65 -65.10 -19.31
CA GLN A 213 0.48 -65.62 -20.02
C GLN A 213 0.73 -65.78 -21.52
N LEU A 214 1.42 -64.83 -22.16
CA LEU A 214 1.80 -64.94 -23.57
C LEU A 214 2.80 -66.09 -23.79
N ALA A 215 3.76 -66.28 -22.88
CA ALA A 215 4.68 -67.41 -22.94
C ALA A 215 3.96 -68.75 -22.74
N ASP A 216 3.00 -68.82 -21.82
CA ASP A 216 2.17 -70.01 -21.59
C ASP A 216 1.28 -70.31 -22.80
N LEU A 217 0.67 -69.29 -23.42
CA LEU A 217 -0.09 -69.43 -24.67
C LEU A 217 0.81 -69.88 -25.83
N ARG A 218 2.00 -69.29 -25.99
CA ARG A 218 2.96 -69.71 -27.01
C ARG A 218 3.40 -71.16 -26.83
N THR A 219 3.74 -71.56 -25.60
CA THR A 219 4.12 -72.96 -25.31
C THR A 219 2.94 -73.92 -25.48
N SER A 220 1.72 -73.49 -25.15
CA SER A 220 0.49 -74.24 -25.43
C SER A 220 0.23 -74.38 -26.94
N ASP A 221 0.41 -73.32 -27.72
CA ASP A 221 0.26 -73.34 -29.18
C ASP A 221 1.33 -74.22 -29.82
N GLU A 222 2.59 -74.12 -29.38
CA GLU A 222 3.68 -75.03 -29.79
C GLU A 222 3.35 -76.50 -29.46
N SER A 223 2.79 -76.76 -28.27
CA SER A 223 2.36 -78.10 -27.86
C SER A 223 1.17 -78.61 -28.70
N ASN A 224 0.18 -77.77 -28.96
CA ASN A 224 -0.98 -78.11 -29.79
C ASN A 224 -0.57 -78.33 -31.25
N GLN A 225 0.33 -77.49 -31.78
CA GLN A 225 0.89 -77.66 -33.11
C GLN A 225 1.68 -78.97 -33.21
N ALA A 226 2.49 -79.30 -32.21
CA ALA A 226 3.19 -80.58 -32.15
C ALA A 226 2.22 -81.77 -32.14
N LYS A 227 1.13 -81.71 -31.36
CA LYS A 227 0.07 -82.75 -31.36
C LYS A 227 -0.64 -82.86 -32.70
N MET A 228 -0.99 -81.75 -33.35
CA MET A 228 -1.60 -81.77 -34.68
C MET A 228 -0.66 -82.36 -35.74
N MET A 229 0.64 -82.09 -35.64
CA MET A 229 1.65 -82.69 -36.53
C MET A 229 1.80 -84.19 -36.28
N ASP A 230 1.74 -84.63 -35.02
CA ASP A 230 1.74 -86.06 -34.65
C ASP A 230 0.47 -86.76 -35.17
N ASP A 231 -0.72 -86.17 -34.97
CA ASP A 231 -1.99 -86.67 -35.50
C ASP A 231 -2.01 -86.70 -37.04
N PHE A 232 -1.47 -85.67 -37.70
CA PHE A 232 -1.31 -85.63 -39.15
C PHE A 232 -0.41 -86.78 -39.62
N SER A 233 0.76 -86.95 -38.99
CA SER A 233 1.69 -88.03 -39.30
C SER A 233 1.04 -89.41 -39.07
N ARG A 234 0.23 -89.55 -38.02
CA ARG A 234 -0.50 -90.79 -37.72
C ARG A 234 -1.59 -91.08 -38.75
N ARG A 235 -2.36 -90.06 -39.18
CA ARG A 235 -3.36 -90.21 -40.26
C ARG A 235 -2.70 -90.51 -41.59
N GLU A 236 -1.57 -89.88 -41.89
CA GLU A 236 -0.78 -90.17 -43.10
C GLU A 236 -0.27 -91.61 -43.08
N PHE A 237 0.23 -92.09 -41.93
CA PHE A 237 0.58 -93.50 -41.77
C PHE A 237 -0.63 -94.42 -41.97
N GLU A 238 -1.80 -94.07 -41.42
CA GLU A 238 -3.03 -94.85 -41.59
C GLU A 238 -3.54 -94.84 -43.04
N THR A 239 -3.47 -93.71 -43.76
CA THR A 239 -3.86 -93.65 -45.18
C THR A 239 -2.89 -94.42 -46.06
N VAL A 240 -1.59 -94.40 -45.77
CA VAL A 240 -0.59 -95.24 -46.44
C VAL A 240 -0.87 -96.72 -46.14
N SER A 241 -1.15 -97.09 -44.89
CA SER A 241 -1.52 -98.47 -44.54
C SER A 241 -2.78 -98.92 -45.26
N ARG A 242 -3.84 -98.10 -45.27
CA ARG A 242 -5.09 -98.38 -46.01
C ARG A 242 -4.86 -98.45 -47.52
N ARG A 243 -3.95 -97.63 -48.06
CA ARG A 243 -3.56 -97.70 -49.48
C ARG A 243 -2.90 -99.05 -49.78
N VAL A 244 -1.99 -99.52 -48.94
CA VAL A 244 -1.38 -100.85 -49.09
C VAL A 244 -2.42 -101.96 -48.96
N GLU A 245 -3.39 -101.83 -48.04
CA GLU A 245 -4.51 -102.76 -47.93
C GLU A 245 -5.38 -102.76 -49.20
N ILE A 246 -5.69 -101.59 -49.76
CA ILE A 246 -6.43 -101.45 -51.02
C ILE A 246 -5.62 -102.04 -52.18
N GLU A 247 -4.32 -101.79 -52.28
CA GLU A 247 -3.45 -102.39 -53.31
C GLU A 247 -3.43 -103.92 -53.20
N MET A 248 -3.45 -104.46 -51.98
CA MET A 248 -3.57 -105.90 -51.77
C MET A 248 -4.94 -106.43 -52.21
N VAL A 249 -6.03 -105.72 -51.87
CA VAL A 249 -7.39 -106.05 -52.32
C VAL A 249 -7.54 -105.88 -53.83
N GLU A 250 -6.87 -104.90 -54.44
CA GLU A 250 -6.83 -104.67 -55.88
C GLU A 250 -6.08 -105.82 -56.57
N ALA A 251 -4.96 -106.26 -56.02
CA ALA A 251 -4.26 -107.45 -56.52
C ALA A 251 -5.13 -108.72 -56.41
N ASP A 252 -5.91 -108.88 -55.34
CA ASP A 252 -6.87 -109.97 -55.19
C ASP A 252 -8.10 -109.80 -56.10
N LEU A 253 -8.54 -108.57 -56.33
CA LEU A 253 -9.60 -108.22 -57.27
C LEU A 253 -9.13 -108.49 -58.69
N GLU A 254 -7.89 -108.19 -59.07
CA GLU A 254 -7.30 -108.53 -60.36
C GLU A 254 -7.24 -110.06 -60.55
N ARG A 255 -6.84 -110.81 -59.51
CA ARG A 255 -6.90 -112.28 -59.55
C ARG A 255 -8.34 -112.77 -59.75
N SER A 256 -9.29 -112.17 -59.04
CA SER A 256 -10.71 -112.48 -59.19
C SER A 256 -11.27 -112.03 -60.53
N GLN A 257 -10.83 -110.89 -61.06
CA GLN A 257 -11.21 -110.34 -62.36
C GLN A 257 -10.67 -111.21 -63.46
N ARG A 258 -9.42 -111.68 -63.40
CA ARG A 258 -8.93 -112.71 -64.35
C ARG A 258 -9.79 -113.97 -64.31
N ARG A 259 -10.25 -114.37 -63.13
CA ARG A 259 -11.18 -115.50 -62.97
C ARG A 259 -12.58 -115.16 -63.50
N VAL A 260 -13.05 -113.92 -63.34
CA VAL A 260 -14.31 -113.41 -63.87
C VAL A 260 -14.23 -113.25 -65.37
N GLU A 261 -13.18 -112.70 -65.97
CA GLU A 261 -12.89 -112.65 -67.40
C GLU A 261 -12.91 -114.05 -68.01
N GLU A 262 -12.36 -115.05 -67.32
CA GLU A 262 -12.49 -116.43 -67.78
C GLU A 262 -13.96 -116.91 -67.75
N VAL A 263 -14.73 -116.50 -66.75
CA VAL A 263 -16.19 -116.76 -66.66
C VAL A 263 -16.98 -115.88 -67.64
N GLU A 264 -16.58 -114.65 -67.91
CA GLU A 264 -17.19 -113.68 -68.80
C GLU A 264 -16.91 -114.06 -70.23
N ARG A 265 -15.76 -114.62 -70.59
CA ARG A 265 -15.60 -115.27 -71.90
C ARG A 265 -16.61 -116.41 -72.10
N ARG A 266 -17.03 -117.07 -71.01
CA ARG A 266 -18.11 -118.08 -71.02
C ARG A 266 -19.49 -117.42 -71.01
N ASN A 267 -19.63 -116.26 -70.37
CA ASN A 267 -20.87 -115.49 -70.26
C ASN A 267 -21.12 -114.56 -71.46
N GLU A 268 -20.10 -114.17 -72.22
CA GLU A 268 -20.11 -113.37 -73.45
C GLU A 268 -20.58 -114.24 -74.61
N LYS A 269 -20.26 -115.53 -74.54
CA LYS A 269 -20.92 -116.56 -75.34
C LYS A 269 -22.43 -116.67 -75.03
N LEU A 270 -22.85 -116.39 -73.79
CA LEU A 270 -24.25 -116.36 -73.35
C LEU A 270 -24.89 -114.96 -73.46
N ARG A 271 -24.10 -113.89 -73.55
CA ARG A 271 -24.52 -112.50 -73.74
C ARG A 271 -24.58 -112.12 -75.22
N ALA A 272 -23.87 -112.78 -76.14
CA ALA A 272 -24.23 -112.73 -77.56
C ALA A 272 -25.69 -113.19 -77.80
N GLU A 273 -26.23 -113.99 -76.87
CA GLU A 273 -27.62 -114.45 -76.84
C GLU A 273 -28.58 -113.45 -76.15
N ILE A 274 -28.06 -112.53 -75.32
CA ILE A 274 -28.85 -111.58 -74.51
C ILE A 274 -28.70 -110.12 -75.02
N GLU A 275 -27.65 -109.81 -75.79
CA GLU A 275 -27.38 -108.55 -76.51
C GLU A 275 -28.26 -108.39 -77.78
N ALA A 276 -29.24 -109.26 -77.96
CA ALA A 276 -30.40 -109.00 -78.80
C ALA A 276 -31.52 -108.24 -78.05
N VAL A 277 -31.45 -108.11 -76.72
CA VAL A 277 -32.63 -107.74 -75.91
C VAL A 277 -32.50 -106.42 -75.14
N ARG A 278 -31.33 -105.78 -74.98
CA ARG A 278 -31.32 -104.64 -74.02
C ARG A 278 -30.25 -103.57 -74.19
N SER A 279 -30.41 -102.71 -75.18
CA SER A 279 -29.68 -101.45 -75.31
C SER A 279 -30.35 -100.29 -74.52
N GLY A 280 -29.59 -99.72 -73.57
CA GLY A 280 -29.51 -98.26 -73.30
C GLY A 280 -30.29 -97.64 -72.12
N SER A 281 -29.58 -96.85 -71.28
CA SER A 281 -29.94 -95.44 -70.88
C SER A 281 -29.30 -94.98 -69.53
N GLU A 282 -28.23 -94.15 -69.53
CA GLU A 282 -27.72 -93.43 -68.33
C GLU A 282 -27.32 -91.95 -68.56
N GLY A 283 -27.46 -91.39 -69.76
CA GLY A 283 -26.97 -90.02 -70.07
C GLY A 283 -27.85 -88.85 -69.58
N GLN A 284 -29.06 -89.11 -69.11
CA GLN A 284 -30.11 -88.09 -68.99
C GLN A 284 -30.12 -87.34 -67.63
N ASP A 285 -29.53 -87.93 -66.59
CA ASP A 285 -29.62 -87.38 -65.22
C ASP A 285 -28.54 -86.34 -64.89
N ARG A 286 -27.39 -86.37 -65.58
CA ARG A 286 -26.29 -85.42 -65.32
C ARG A 286 -26.61 -84.00 -65.82
N VAL A 287 -27.41 -83.89 -66.87
CA VAL A 287 -27.80 -82.61 -67.47
C VAL A 287 -28.75 -81.83 -66.56
N ARG A 288 -29.72 -82.50 -65.93
CA ARG A 288 -30.70 -81.87 -65.02
C ARG A 288 -30.07 -81.27 -63.76
N SER A 289 -28.98 -81.88 -63.26
CA SER A 289 -28.28 -81.39 -62.06
C SER A 289 -27.57 -80.05 -62.28
N LEU A 290 -27.03 -79.81 -63.48
CA LEU A 290 -26.28 -78.59 -63.78
C LEU A 290 -27.21 -77.42 -64.09
N GLU A 291 -28.35 -77.69 -64.72
CA GLU A 291 -29.40 -76.68 -64.96
C GLU A 291 -29.95 -76.12 -63.64
N ALA A 292 -30.13 -76.95 -62.61
CA ALA A 292 -30.61 -76.50 -61.29
C ALA A 292 -29.64 -75.52 -60.59
N GLN A 293 -28.33 -75.79 -60.61
CA GLN A 293 -27.35 -74.91 -59.95
C GLN A 293 -27.21 -73.54 -60.63
N ILE A 294 -27.39 -73.48 -61.96
CA ILE A 294 -27.37 -72.21 -62.69
C ILE A 294 -28.57 -71.35 -62.29
N THR A 295 -29.75 -71.94 -62.10
CA THR A 295 -30.94 -71.20 -61.67
C THR A 295 -30.80 -70.63 -60.25
N GLU A 296 -30.15 -71.37 -59.34
CA GLU A 296 -29.91 -70.92 -57.96
C GLU A 296 -28.97 -69.71 -57.92
N LEU A 297 -27.84 -69.77 -58.63
CA LEU A 297 -26.89 -68.66 -58.73
C LEU A 297 -27.50 -67.41 -59.38
N GLN A 298 -28.41 -67.58 -60.34
CA GLN A 298 -29.13 -66.46 -60.95
C GLN A 298 -30.08 -65.77 -59.96
N THR A 299 -30.74 -66.52 -59.08
CA THR A 299 -31.62 -65.94 -58.05
C THR A 299 -30.86 -65.20 -56.95
N GLU A 300 -29.68 -65.69 -56.56
CA GLU A 300 -28.84 -65.03 -55.58
C GLU A 300 -28.25 -63.70 -56.11
N ALA A 301 -27.81 -63.68 -57.37
CA ALA A 301 -27.35 -62.46 -58.03
C ALA A 301 -28.48 -61.40 -58.13
N ALA A 302 -29.71 -61.82 -58.45
CA ALA A 302 -30.86 -60.92 -58.50
C ALA A 302 -31.21 -60.34 -57.12
N ARG A 303 -31.11 -61.15 -56.06
CA ARG A 303 -31.33 -60.71 -54.68
C ARG A 303 -30.28 -59.70 -54.22
N LEU A 304 -29.00 -59.94 -54.52
CA LEU A 304 -27.91 -59.01 -54.17
C LEU A 304 -28.06 -57.66 -54.88
N LEU A 305 -28.42 -57.67 -56.17
CA LEU A 305 -28.70 -56.45 -56.93
C LEU A 305 -29.86 -55.65 -56.31
N SER A 306 -30.95 -56.32 -55.90
CA SER A 306 -32.07 -55.65 -55.24
C SER A 306 -31.68 -55.03 -53.90
N THR A 307 -30.86 -55.70 -53.09
CA THR A 307 -30.38 -55.12 -51.82
C THR A 307 -29.44 -53.93 -52.06
N LEU A 308 -28.61 -53.98 -53.10
CA LEU A 308 -27.70 -52.89 -53.46
C LEU A 308 -28.48 -51.66 -53.95
N GLU A 309 -29.54 -51.87 -54.74
CA GLU A 309 -30.43 -50.78 -55.18
C GLU A 309 -31.14 -50.12 -53.98
N SER A 310 -31.65 -50.93 -53.03
CA SER A 310 -32.30 -50.41 -51.81
C SER A 310 -31.34 -49.61 -50.91
N GLN A 311 -30.07 -50.02 -50.83
CA GLN A 311 -29.06 -49.28 -50.09
C GLN A 311 -28.67 -47.97 -50.79
N LYS A 312 -28.58 -47.96 -52.12
CA LYS A 312 -28.36 -46.73 -52.90
C LYS A 312 -29.49 -45.74 -52.72
N GLU A 313 -30.73 -46.21 -52.73
CA GLU A 313 -31.91 -45.37 -52.51
C GLU A 313 -31.91 -44.77 -51.09
N LEU A 314 -31.60 -45.57 -50.06
CA LEU A 314 -31.47 -45.08 -48.68
C LEU A 314 -30.35 -44.04 -48.52
N ILE A 315 -29.20 -44.26 -49.16
CA ILE A 315 -28.09 -43.30 -49.15
C ILE A 315 -28.49 -42.01 -49.87
N SER A 316 -29.15 -42.10 -51.03
CA SER A 316 -29.64 -40.95 -51.78
C SER A 316 -30.66 -40.14 -50.98
N GLN A 317 -31.59 -40.81 -50.29
CA GLN A 317 -32.58 -40.17 -49.43
C GLN A 317 -31.93 -39.48 -48.23
N THR A 318 -30.97 -40.13 -47.57
CA THR A 318 -30.21 -39.55 -46.45
C THR A 318 -29.40 -38.33 -46.90
N GLN A 319 -28.82 -38.38 -48.11
CA GLN A 319 -28.04 -37.28 -48.66
C GLN A 319 -28.93 -36.10 -49.06
N LEU A 320 -30.15 -36.35 -49.56
CA LEU A 320 -31.16 -35.33 -49.81
C LEU A 320 -31.63 -34.68 -48.50
N GLU A 321 -31.89 -35.45 -47.46
CA GLU A 321 -32.28 -34.94 -46.14
C GLU A 321 -31.18 -34.05 -45.53
N LYS A 322 -29.91 -34.48 -45.60
CA LYS A 322 -28.78 -33.64 -45.16
C LYS A 322 -28.66 -32.36 -45.97
N SER A 323 -28.79 -32.43 -47.29
CA SER A 323 -28.78 -31.24 -48.15
C SER A 323 -29.93 -30.28 -47.84
N GLN A 324 -31.11 -30.80 -47.51
CA GLN A 324 -32.24 -29.98 -47.06
C GLN A 324 -31.95 -29.32 -45.70
N GLN A 325 -31.38 -30.05 -44.74
CA GLN A 325 -30.96 -29.47 -43.45
C GLN A 325 -29.90 -28.38 -43.63
N GLU A 326 -28.90 -28.58 -44.48
CA GLU A 326 -27.90 -27.57 -44.83
C GLU A 326 -28.56 -26.33 -45.45
N ALA A 327 -29.54 -26.51 -46.34
CA ALA A 327 -30.28 -25.40 -46.92
C ALA A 327 -31.14 -24.65 -45.88
N GLU A 328 -31.73 -25.36 -44.91
CA GLU A 328 -32.47 -24.74 -43.80
C GLU A 328 -31.56 -23.96 -42.85
N TYR A 329 -30.41 -24.53 -42.46
CA TYR A 329 -29.42 -23.81 -41.66
C TYR A 329 -28.89 -22.59 -42.41
N THR A 330 -28.61 -22.71 -43.70
CA THR A 330 -28.20 -21.57 -44.53
C THR A 330 -29.27 -20.49 -44.59
N LYS A 331 -30.56 -20.86 -44.70
CA LYS A 331 -31.68 -19.90 -44.60
C LYS A 331 -31.78 -19.28 -43.21
N ARG A 332 -31.53 -20.03 -42.15
CA ARG A 332 -31.58 -19.51 -40.77
C ARG A 332 -30.43 -18.53 -40.50
N ILE A 333 -29.23 -18.84 -41.00
CA ILE A 333 -28.07 -17.95 -40.97
C ILE A 333 -28.39 -16.65 -41.71
N LYS A 334 -28.91 -16.72 -42.95
CA LYS A 334 -29.34 -15.52 -43.69
C LYS A 334 -30.38 -14.69 -42.94
N LYS A 335 -31.39 -15.33 -42.33
CA LYS A 335 -32.38 -14.61 -41.50
C LYS A 335 -31.75 -13.91 -40.30
N LEU A 336 -30.76 -14.55 -39.66
CA LEU A 336 -30.04 -13.95 -38.54
C LEU A 336 -29.10 -12.83 -39.02
N GLU A 337 -28.47 -12.97 -40.18
CA GLU A 337 -27.68 -11.90 -40.82
C GLU A 337 -28.56 -10.71 -41.19
N ASP A 338 -29.75 -10.95 -41.74
CA ASP A 338 -30.76 -9.93 -42.02
C ASP A 338 -31.24 -9.26 -40.72
N GLU A 339 -31.49 -10.04 -39.66
CA GLU A 339 -31.85 -9.51 -38.34
C GLU A 339 -30.73 -8.67 -37.73
N ILE A 340 -29.47 -9.10 -37.84
CA ILE A 340 -28.29 -8.33 -37.45
C ILE A 340 -28.16 -7.06 -38.28
N SER A 341 -28.44 -7.12 -39.59
CA SER A 341 -28.45 -5.96 -40.49
C SER A 341 -29.54 -4.96 -40.10
N ILE A 342 -30.74 -5.45 -39.79
CA ILE A 342 -31.86 -4.62 -39.29
C ILE A 342 -31.52 -4.02 -37.94
N LEU A 343 -30.91 -4.77 -37.02
CA LEU A 343 -30.47 -4.26 -35.72
C LEU A 343 -29.35 -3.24 -35.88
N ARG A 344 -28.40 -3.44 -36.80
CA ARG A 344 -27.38 -2.44 -37.15
C ARG A 344 -28.00 -1.18 -37.75
N SER A 345 -29.01 -1.31 -38.61
CA SER A 345 -29.77 -0.18 -39.16
C SER A 345 -30.55 0.55 -38.07
N LYS A 346 -31.17 -0.16 -37.12
CA LYS A 346 -31.81 0.45 -35.94
C LYS A 346 -30.79 1.19 -35.07
N VAL A 347 -29.63 0.59 -34.79
CA VAL A 347 -28.54 1.27 -34.07
C VAL A 347 -28.05 2.51 -34.84
N ALA A 348 -28.00 2.47 -36.17
CA ALA A 348 -27.68 3.64 -36.99
C ALA A 348 -28.79 4.71 -36.99
N GLN A 349 -30.07 4.31 -36.94
CA GLN A 349 -31.21 5.23 -36.73
C GLN A 349 -31.19 5.89 -35.34
N TYR A 350 -30.41 5.35 -34.41
CA TYR A 350 -30.16 5.85 -33.07
C TYR A 350 -28.80 6.55 -32.95
N ALA A 351 -28.08 6.77 -34.06
CA ALA A 351 -26.81 7.51 -34.05
C ALA A 351 -27.01 9.00 -33.76
N ASP A 352 -28.22 9.51 -33.98
CA ASP A 352 -28.65 10.85 -33.61
C ASP A 352 -28.87 11.01 -32.09
N TYR A 353 -28.82 9.95 -31.27
CA TYR A 353 -28.87 10.12 -29.81
C TYR A 353 -27.71 10.96 -29.28
N ASP A 354 -26.52 10.92 -29.88
CA ASP A 354 -25.41 11.76 -29.46
C ASP A 354 -25.59 13.22 -29.92
N GLU A 355 -26.29 13.44 -31.05
CA GLU A 355 -26.69 14.77 -31.51
C GLU A 355 -27.82 15.33 -30.63
N ILE A 356 -28.87 14.53 -30.36
CA ILE A 356 -29.97 14.85 -29.45
C ILE A 356 -29.47 15.02 -28.02
N LYS A 357 -28.46 14.26 -27.59
CA LYS A 357 -27.79 14.42 -26.28
C LYS A 357 -26.98 15.70 -26.27
N ARG A 358 -26.24 16.04 -27.34
CA ARG A 358 -25.58 17.35 -27.47
C ARG A 358 -26.60 18.49 -27.50
N GLU A 359 -27.70 18.36 -28.22
CA GLU A 359 -28.78 19.36 -28.26
C GLU A 359 -29.49 19.48 -26.92
N LEU A 360 -29.76 18.38 -26.21
CA LEU A 360 -30.29 18.37 -24.84
C LEU A 360 -29.28 18.86 -23.81
N GLU A 361 -27.99 18.62 -24.01
CA GLU A 361 -26.91 19.11 -23.18
C GLU A 361 -26.70 20.60 -23.41
N ILE A 362 -26.80 21.08 -24.66
CA ILE A 362 -26.88 22.50 -25.03
C ILE A 362 -28.16 23.12 -24.49
N MET A 363 -29.31 22.44 -24.54
CA MET A 363 -30.58 22.94 -23.99
C MET A 363 -30.55 22.95 -22.46
N LYS A 364 -29.93 21.95 -21.83
CA LYS A 364 -29.62 21.91 -20.39
C LYS A 364 -28.59 22.98 -20.02
N TYR A 365 -27.61 23.26 -20.88
CA TYR A 365 -26.67 24.36 -20.68
C TYR A 365 -27.38 25.70 -20.87
N VAL A 366 -28.30 25.85 -21.79
CA VAL A 366 -29.04 27.11 -21.98
C VAL A 366 -30.07 27.33 -20.88
N GLU A 367 -30.72 26.27 -20.39
CA GLU A 367 -31.80 26.33 -19.39
C GLU A 367 -31.26 26.29 -17.94
N PHE A 368 -30.08 25.68 -17.71
CA PHE A 368 -29.42 25.63 -16.39
C PHE A 368 -28.14 26.48 -16.25
N SER A 369 -27.51 26.96 -17.34
CA SER A 369 -26.43 27.97 -17.24
C SER A 369 -26.94 29.40 -17.06
N SER A 370 -28.27 29.62 -16.98
CA SER A 370 -28.86 30.86 -16.45
C SER A 370 -29.00 30.84 -14.92
N MET A 371 -28.76 29.70 -14.25
CA MET A 371 -29.04 29.61 -12.80
C MET A 371 -28.01 28.87 -11.96
N ASN A 372 -26.97 28.24 -12.53
CA ASN A 372 -26.04 27.49 -11.68
C ASN A 372 -24.66 27.24 -12.28
N LEU A 373 -23.90 28.28 -12.62
CA LEU A 373 -22.45 28.19 -12.87
C LEU A 373 -21.71 29.43 -12.35
N GLU A 374 -21.77 29.64 -11.04
CA GLU A 374 -20.61 30.12 -10.28
C GLU A 374 -19.99 28.88 -9.61
N GLU A 375 -18.67 28.71 -9.83
CA GLU A 375 -17.76 27.71 -9.24
C GLU A 375 -17.97 26.24 -9.71
N GLU A 376 -17.08 25.60 -10.46
CA GLU A 376 -15.65 25.79 -10.76
C GLU A 376 -15.40 25.27 -12.20
N GLU A 377 -14.72 26.08 -13.04
CA GLU A 377 -13.63 25.72 -13.97
C GLU A 377 -13.51 26.74 -15.13
N GLU A 378 -12.54 27.66 -14.98
CA GLU A 378 -11.66 28.01 -16.12
C GLU A 378 -10.89 26.70 -16.43
N SER A 379 -11.06 25.99 -17.55
CA SER A 379 -10.93 26.38 -18.97
C SER A 379 -9.59 27.10 -19.21
N PHE A 380 -8.59 26.51 -19.88
CA PHE A 380 -8.55 25.97 -21.26
C PHE A 380 -7.31 25.06 -21.37
N GLY A 381 -7.22 23.98 -22.15
CA GLY A 381 -8.00 23.27 -23.19
C GLY A 381 -7.09 22.09 -23.61
N PHE A 382 -7.49 20.95 -24.19
CA PHE A 382 -8.52 20.57 -25.17
C PHE A 382 -8.33 19.03 -25.27
N GLU A 383 -9.24 18.19 -24.76
CA GLU A 383 -10.29 17.43 -25.50
C GLU A 383 -9.82 16.90 -26.87
N ASP A 384 -10.01 15.66 -27.31
CA ASP A 384 -11.11 14.73 -27.04
C ASP A 384 -10.76 13.30 -27.52
N LEU A 385 -11.54 12.39 -26.97
CA LEU A 385 -11.70 10.95 -27.07
C LEU A 385 -11.92 10.41 -28.50
N SER A 386 -11.27 9.28 -28.86
CA SER A 386 -11.92 7.95 -29.02
C SER A 386 -12.52 7.72 -30.44
N PRO A 387 -13.14 6.57 -30.78
CA PRO A 387 -12.54 5.63 -31.72
C PRO A 387 -13.41 5.26 -32.96
N GLY A 388 -12.76 4.90 -34.07
CA GLY A 388 -13.21 3.77 -34.90
C GLY A 388 -13.93 4.02 -36.24
N SER A 389 -13.17 3.78 -37.31
CA SER A 389 -13.55 3.15 -38.60
C SER A 389 -14.25 3.94 -39.72
N SER A 390 -13.49 4.06 -40.82
CA SER A 390 -13.86 3.91 -42.24
C SER A 390 -14.90 4.84 -42.87
N SER A 391 -14.46 5.76 -43.74
CA SER A 391 -14.72 5.68 -45.19
C SER A 391 -14.04 6.81 -45.95
N VAL A 392 -13.60 6.45 -47.16
CA VAL A 392 -12.88 7.21 -48.18
C VAL A 392 -13.79 8.24 -48.89
N ASN A 393 -13.15 9.27 -49.48
CA ASN A 393 -13.64 10.31 -50.43
C ASN A 393 -14.21 11.60 -49.81
N LEU A 394 -14.00 12.82 -50.31
CA LEU A 394 -13.09 13.45 -51.29
C LEU A 394 -13.38 14.97 -51.19
N ASP A 395 -12.44 15.82 -51.61
CA ASP A 395 -12.59 17.22 -52.05
C ASP A 395 -12.68 18.39 -51.03
N ILE A 396 -11.49 18.88 -50.68
CA ILE A 396 -10.93 20.20 -51.07
C ILE A 396 -11.87 21.43 -51.04
N LYS A 397 -11.56 22.38 -50.15
CA LYS A 397 -11.50 23.82 -50.48
C LYS A 397 -10.52 24.59 -49.57
N MET A 398 -9.34 24.90 -50.11
CA MET A 398 -8.49 26.03 -49.71
C MET A 398 -8.75 27.19 -50.71
N PRO A 399 -8.24 28.42 -50.52
CA PRO A 399 -7.98 29.20 -49.30
C PRO A 399 -8.63 30.61 -49.40
N ASN A 400 -8.53 31.46 -48.38
CA ASN A 400 -8.36 32.90 -48.63
C ASN A 400 -7.58 33.63 -47.52
N PRO A 401 -6.68 34.56 -47.87
CA PRO A 401 -5.77 35.25 -46.96
C PRO A 401 -6.30 36.64 -46.61
N ASN A 402 -6.58 36.92 -45.33
CA ASN A 402 -6.61 38.30 -44.81
C ASN A 402 -6.69 38.31 -43.28
N ALA A 403 -5.56 38.04 -42.63
CA ALA A 403 -5.42 38.06 -41.18
C ALA A 403 -5.06 39.45 -40.62
N ASP A 404 -5.19 40.54 -41.39
CA ASP A 404 -4.84 41.90 -40.93
C ASP A 404 -6.04 42.75 -40.47
N LYS A 405 -7.28 42.24 -40.56
CA LYS A 405 -8.50 42.98 -40.15
C LYS A 405 -9.14 42.55 -38.83
N ALA A 406 -8.65 41.49 -38.18
CA ALA A 406 -9.18 41.03 -36.88
C ALA A 406 -8.57 41.77 -35.67
N ASN A 407 -7.46 42.51 -35.84
CA ASN A 407 -6.73 43.19 -34.77
C ASN A 407 -7.31 44.55 -34.33
N LYS A 408 -8.63 44.78 -34.49
CA LYS A 408 -9.26 46.09 -34.28
C LYS A 408 -10.40 46.13 -33.26
N GLN A 409 -10.52 45.15 -32.37
CA GLN A 409 -11.40 45.25 -31.20
C GLN A 409 -10.61 45.47 -29.91
N LYS A 410 -10.90 46.60 -29.27
CA LYS A 410 -10.30 47.12 -28.04
C LYS A 410 -10.23 46.05 -26.95
N THR A 411 -9.02 45.86 -26.43
CA THR A 411 -8.76 45.12 -25.19
C THR A 411 -9.58 45.71 -24.04
N LYS A 412 -10.32 44.87 -23.31
CA LYS A 412 -10.98 45.26 -22.04
C LYS A 412 -9.88 45.75 -21.10
N SER A 413 -10.06 46.91 -20.44
CA SER A 413 -9.03 47.54 -19.62
C SER A 413 -8.61 46.62 -18.47
N LEU A 414 -7.30 46.61 -18.16
CA LEU A 414 -6.68 45.84 -17.07
C LEU A 414 -7.44 45.98 -15.74
N GLU A 415 -8.01 47.15 -15.50
CA GLU A 415 -8.84 47.47 -14.33
C GLU A 415 -10.09 46.58 -14.21
N THR A 416 -10.74 46.25 -15.34
CA THR A 416 -11.93 45.39 -15.34
C THR A 416 -11.56 43.93 -15.03
N LEU A 417 -10.40 43.47 -15.51
CA LEU A 417 -9.85 42.15 -15.19
C LEU A 417 -9.41 42.05 -13.73
N LEU A 418 -8.80 43.10 -13.18
CA LEU A 418 -8.41 43.16 -11.78
C LEU A 418 -9.61 43.21 -10.84
N MET A 419 -10.67 43.96 -11.19
CA MET A 419 -11.91 43.97 -10.43
C MET A 419 -12.60 42.60 -10.44
N SER A 420 -12.64 41.93 -11.61
CA SER A 420 -13.15 40.56 -11.72
C SER A 420 -12.34 39.59 -10.85
N LYS A 421 -11.02 39.68 -10.86
CA LYS A 421 -10.15 38.82 -10.04
C LYS A 421 -10.27 39.12 -8.54
N ASN A 422 -10.42 40.38 -8.14
CA ASN A 422 -10.62 40.74 -6.73
C ASN A 422 -11.96 40.22 -6.21
N ARG A 423 -13.03 40.31 -7.03
CA ARG A 423 -14.33 39.73 -6.71
C ARG A 423 -14.26 38.21 -6.60
N LYS A 424 -13.62 37.53 -7.56
CA LYS A 424 -13.40 36.08 -7.51
C LYS A 424 -12.61 35.65 -6.27
N LEU A 425 -11.56 36.39 -5.88
CA LEU A 425 -10.81 36.12 -4.65
C LEU A 425 -11.63 36.35 -3.38
N GLN A 426 -12.59 37.29 -3.40
CA GLN A 426 -13.52 37.48 -2.28
C GLN A 426 -14.50 36.31 -2.19
N ASP A 427 -15.02 35.85 -3.33
CA ASP A 427 -15.94 34.71 -3.41
C ASP A 427 -15.23 33.42 -2.93
N ASP A 428 -14.02 33.13 -3.43
CA ASP A 428 -13.17 32.00 -2.97
C ASP A 428 -12.90 32.06 -1.45
N LEU A 429 -12.70 33.26 -0.90
CA LEU A 429 -12.47 33.44 0.53
C LEU A 429 -13.74 33.16 1.34
N THR A 430 -14.91 33.51 0.82
CA THR A 430 -16.20 33.17 1.45
C THR A 430 -16.48 31.67 1.40
N THR A 431 -16.20 30.99 0.29
CA THR A 431 -16.43 29.55 0.16
C THR A 431 -15.47 28.74 1.03
N LEU A 432 -14.21 29.16 1.13
CA LEU A 432 -13.25 28.58 2.08
C LEU A 432 -13.70 28.77 3.55
N ARG A 433 -14.30 29.90 3.90
CA ARG A 433 -14.85 30.11 5.26
C ARG A 433 -16.02 29.18 5.54
N VAL A 434 -16.95 29.01 4.60
CA VAL A 434 -18.08 28.09 4.75
C VAL A 434 -17.61 26.66 4.89
N ARG A 435 -16.70 26.20 4.02
CA ARG A 435 -16.10 24.85 4.11
C ARG A 435 -15.36 24.62 5.44
N HIS A 436 -14.69 25.64 5.96
CA HIS A 436 -14.03 25.57 7.26
C HIS A 436 -15.04 25.44 8.42
N ASP A 437 -16.13 26.20 8.39
CA ASP A 437 -17.20 26.10 9.40
C ASP A 437 -17.94 24.75 9.32
N GLU A 438 -18.14 24.22 8.12
CA GLU A 438 -18.67 22.86 7.92
C GLU A 438 -17.73 21.78 8.47
N LEU A 439 -16.42 21.91 8.24
CA LEU A 439 -15.43 21.00 8.82
C LEU A 439 -15.38 21.11 10.35
N LEU A 440 -15.47 22.31 10.92
CA LEU A 440 -15.54 22.51 12.36
C LEU A 440 -16.81 21.90 12.98
N THR A 441 -17.96 22.08 12.33
CA THR A 441 -19.22 21.49 12.80
C THR A 441 -19.22 19.97 12.70
N SER A 442 -18.66 19.41 11.62
CA SER A 442 -18.44 17.96 11.46
C SER A 442 -17.49 17.42 12.53
N SER A 443 -16.37 18.09 12.78
CA SER A 443 -15.42 17.73 13.84
C SER A 443 -16.08 17.73 15.23
N ARG A 444 -16.88 18.77 15.52
CA ARG A 444 -17.65 18.85 16.78
C ARG A 444 -18.67 17.73 16.90
N LYS A 445 -19.38 17.39 15.82
CA LYS A 445 -20.34 16.29 15.80
C LYS A 445 -19.65 14.94 16.05
N ASN A 446 -18.54 14.67 15.37
CA ASN A 446 -17.75 13.47 15.58
C ASN A 446 -17.19 13.38 17.01
N GLY A 447 -16.83 14.52 17.60
CA GLY A 447 -16.42 14.59 19.01
C GLY A 447 -17.54 14.19 19.98
N LEU A 448 -18.77 14.67 19.75
CA LEU A 448 -19.94 14.29 20.56
C LEU A 448 -20.31 12.81 20.38
N GLU A 449 -20.22 12.28 19.16
CA GLU A 449 -20.44 10.85 18.91
C GLU A 449 -19.39 9.97 19.62
N ALA A 450 -18.12 10.39 19.62
CA ALA A 450 -17.06 9.71 20.34
C ALA A 450 -17.26 9.73 21.86
N GLU A 451 -17.78 10.83 22.42
CA GLU A 451 -18.15 10.92 23.84
C GLU A 451 -19.30 9.99 24.18
N LYS A 452 -20.36 9.99 23.37
CA LYS A 452 -21.50 9.06 23.53
C LYS A 452 -21.07 7.60 23.50
N LEU A 453 -20.20 7.22 22.57
CA LEU A 453 -19.66 5.85 22.48
C LEU A 453 -18.80 5.49 23.69
N LYS A 454 -18.07 6.45 24.29
CA LYS A 454 -17.34 6.22 25.54
C LYS A 454 -18.29 5.97 26.72
N ASP A 455 -19.40 6.67 26.78
CA ASP A 455 -20.42 6.46 27.81
C ASP A 455 -21.09 5.09 27.68
N GLU A 456 -21.46 4.69 26.46
CA GLU A 456 -21.99 3.34 26.17
C GLU A 456 -20.96 2.24 26.51
N LEU A 457 -19.68 2.48 26.21
CA LEU A 457 -18.60 1.56 26.61
C LEU A 457 -18.45 1.47 28.14
N ALA A 458 -18.61 2.58 28.86
CA ALA A 458 -18.56 2.58 30.32
C ALA A 458 -19.77 1.85 30.93
N GLU A 459 -20.96 2.00 30.34
CA GLU A 459 -22.16 1.29 30.77
C GLU A 459 -22.06 -0.22 30.51
N THR A 460 -21.60 -0.63 29.34
CA THR A 460 -21.37 -2.04 29.00
C THR A 460 -20.30 -2.67 29.88
N LYS A 461 -19.21 -1.95 30.21
CA LYS A 461 -18.22 -2.40 31.20
C LYS A 461 -18.84 -2.60 32.58
N LYS A 462 -19.62 -1.64 33.08
CA LYS A 462 -20.33 -1.78 34.37
C LYS A 462 -21.31 -2.96 34.36
N LEU A 463 -21.98 -3.21 33.24
CA LEU A 463 -22.86 -4.36 33.10
C LEU A 463 -22.06 -5.67 33.10
N ASN A 464 -20.91 -5.70 32.43
CA ASN A 464 -20.04 -6.86 32.41
C ASN A 464 -19.46 -7.15 33.81
N ASP A 465 -19.00 -6.12 34.53
CA ASP A 465 -18.57 -6.25 35.93
C ASP A 465 -19.68 -6.83 36.81
N LYS A 466 -20.95 -6.43 36.60
CA LYS A 466 -22.11 -7.02 37.30
C LYS A 466 -22.31 -8.49 36.93
N LEU A 467 -22.22 -8.83 35.64
CA LEU A 467 -22.33 -10.21 35.16
C LEU A 467 -21.20 -11.08 35.70
N GLU A 468 -19.97 -10.58 35.78
CA GLU A 468 -18.83 -11.27 36.38
C GLU A 468 -19.07 -11.50 37.88
N ILE A 469 -19.54 -10.49 38.61
CA ILE A 469 -19.90 -10.62 40.04
C ILE A 469 -21.00 -11.66 40.23
N ASP A 470 -22.02 -11.67 39.37
CA ASP A 470 -23.14 -12.61 39.48
C ASP A 470 -22.75 -14.04 39.03
N LEU A 471 -21.87 -14.19 38.03
CA LEU A 471 -21.24 -15.46 37.68
C LEU A 471 -20.41 -16.02 38.84
N VAL A 472 -19.62 -15.17 39.50
CA VAL A 472 -18.84 -15.57 40.68
C VAL A 472 -19.78 -15.98 41.84
N LYS A 473 -20.91 -15.30 42.05
CA LYS A 473 -21.92 -15.72 43.03
C LYS A 473 -22.55 -17.07 42.67
N VAL A 474 -22.84 -17.32 41.39
CA VAL A 474 -23.37 -18.63 40.94
C VAL A 474 -22.33 -19.73 41.08
N GLN A 475 -21.07 -19.45 40.77
CA GLN A 475 -19.96 -20.41 40.84
C GLN A 475 -19.53 -20.73 42.28
N THR A 476 -19.67 -19.77 43.19
CA THR A 476 -19.52 -20.00 44.64
C THR A 476 -20.72 -20.73 45.24
N SER A 477 -21.93 -20.53 44.68
CA SER A 477 -23.14 -21.28 45.05
C SER A 477 -23.15 -22.72 44.51
N SER A 478 -22.47 -22.99 43.39
CA SER A 478 -22.40 -24.32 42.77
C SER A 478 -21.27 -25.22 43.30
N ASN A 479 -20.36 -24.69 44.13
CA ASN A 479 -19.24 -25.44 44.72
C ASN A 479 -19.50 -25.98 46.15
N ALA A 480 -20.76 -26.10 46.58
CA ALA A 480 -21.12 -26.87 47.78
C ALA A 480 -21.02 -28.39 47.50
N PRO A 481 -20.35 -29.20 48.35
CA PRO A 481 -20.05 -30.59 48.02
C PRO A 481 -21.28 -31.48 48.22
N ARG A 482 -21.68 -32.23 47.18
CA ARG A 482 -22.62 -33.35 47.30
C ARG A 482 -21.96 -34.68 46.91
N LEU A 483 -22.06 -35.62 47.84
CA LEU A 483 -21.61 -37.00 47.78
C LEU A 483 -22.38 -37.85 46.73
N ASN A 484 -21.66 -38.86 46.22
CA ASN A 484 -22.08 -40.20 45.78
C ASN A 484 -23.18 -40.37 44.71
N GLY A 485 -22.87 -41.16 43.67
CA GLY A 485 -23.91 -41.88 42.90
C GLY A 485 -23.54 -42.37 41.49
N THR A 486 -22.93 -43.55 41.44
CA THR A 486 -23.03 -44.62 40.42
C THR A 486 -23.93 -44.49 39.17
N ARG A 487 -23.32 -44.87 38.03
CA ARG A 487 -23.79 -45.77 36.92
C ARG A 487 -24.97 -45.39 35.98
N ASN A 488 -24.65 -45.66 34.71
CA ASN A 488 -25.45 -46.27 33.62
C ASN A 488 -26.43 -45.43 32.76
N SER A 489 -26.05 -45.34 31.48
CA SER A 489 -26.78 -45.68 30.25
C SER A 489 -28.30 -45.51 30.14
N PHE A 490 -28.68 -44.89 29.02
CA PHE A 490 -29.59 -45.41 27.98
C PHE A 490 -30.90 -44.63 27.75
N SER A 491 -31.15 -44.48 26.44
CA SER A 491 -32.40 -44.20 25.71
C SER A 491 -33.08 -42.82 25.75
N THR A 492 -33.00 -42.15 24.60
CA THR A 492 -34.15 -41.81 23.72
C THR A 492 -35.49 -41.54 24.39
N HIS A 493 -36.04 -40.33 24.20
CA HIS A 493 -37.34 -40.07 23.57
C HIS A 493 -37.51 -38.56 23.32
N SER A 494 -37.78 -38.20 22.06
CA SER A 494 -38.42 -36.94 21.66
C SER A 494 -39.93 -37.20 21.56
N PRO A 495 -40.82 -36.21 21.74
CA PRO A 495 -41.26 -35.48 20.54
C PRO A 495 -41.65 -34.00 20.72
N HIS A 496 -41.49 -33.24 19.62
CA HIS A 496 -42.30 -32.09 19.13
C HIS A 496 -42.47 -30.85 20.05
N SER A 497 -42.08 -29.62 19.67
CA SER A 497 -42.65 -28.84 18.56
C SER A 497 -42.14 -27.37 18.64
N GLN A 498 -41.88 -26.77 17.47
CA GLN A 498 -42.07 -25.34 17.09
C GLN A 498 -41.21 -24.28 17.84
N SER A 499 -40.41 -23.39 17.24
CA SER A 499 -40.25 -22.88 15.87
C SER A 499 -38.90 -22.15 15.76
N ARG A 500 -38.20 -22.34 14.64
CA ARG A 500 -37.09 -21.52 14.10
C ARG A 500 -37.66 -20.21 13.47
N PRO A 501 -36.89 -19.17 13.06
CA PRO A 501 -35.63 -19.22 12.27
C PRO A 501 -34.49 -18.33 12.83
N ASP A 502 -33.21 -18.72 12.77
CA ASP A 502 -32.24 -18.75 11.64
C ASP A 502 -31.53 -17.44 11.33
N ALA A 503 -30.20 -17.60 11.16
CA ALA A 503 -29.31 -16.86 10.26
C ALA A 503 -28.90 -15.45 10.69
N LEU A 504 -27.67 -14.98 10.49
CA LEU A 504 -26.33 -15.48 10.10
C LEU A 504 -25.53 -14.19 9.90
N ASP A 505 -24.21 -14.34 9.75
CA ASP A 505 -23.30 -13.37 9.15
C ASP A 505 -23.07 -12.06 9.92
N GLY A 506 -21.84 -11.63 10.13
CA GLY A 506 -20.62 -12.07 9.49
C GLY A 506 -19.67 -10.90 9.43
N LEU A 507 -18.41 -11.23 9.75
CA LEU A 507 -17.19 -10.60 9.26
C LEU A 507 -16.89 -9.17 9.74
N ASN A 508 -15.91 -8.94 10.63
CA ASN A 508 -14.46 -9.20 10.52
C ASN A 508 -13.70 -7.97 9.99
N LEU A 509 -12.59 -7.66 10.67
CA LEU A 509 -11.48 -6.76 10.30
C LEU A 509 -11.84 -5.25 10.35
N ASP A 510 -10.98 -4.33 10.76
CA ASP A 510 -9.53 -4.37 10.64
C ASP A 510 -8.87 -3.34 11.57
N LEU A 511 -7.60 -3.63 11.83
CA LEU A 511 -6.52 -2.85 12.40
C LEU A 511 -6.70 -1.33 12.55
N GLY A 512 -6.15 -0.84 13.67
CA GLY A 512 -4.97 0.00 13.51
C GLY A 512 -4.97 1.36 14.20
N SER A 513 -4.08 1.42 15.20
CA SER A 513 -3.06 2.47 15.32
C SER A 513 -3.40 3.77 16.05
N ASP A 514 -2.42 4.08 16.91
CA ASP A 514 -1.90 5.41 17.21
C ASP A 514 -2.51 6.27 18.34
N ASN A 515 -1.74 6.22 19.44
CA ASN A 515 -0.89 7.34 19.88
C ASN A 515 -1.51 8.42 20.79
N ARG A 516 -0.79 8.63 21.90
CA ARG A 516 -0.64 9.89 22.65
C ARG A 516 -1.90 10.55 23.21
N GLY A 517 -2.07 10.32 24.51
CA GLY A 517 -1.74 11.35 25.51
C GLY A 517 -2.70 12.54 25.60
N SER A 518 -3.48 12.58 26.67
CA SER A 518 -3.69 13.80 27.46
C SER A 518 -4.45 13.47 28.73
N SER A 519 -3.98 14.01 29.86
CA SER A 519 -4.66 14.30 31.14
C SER A 519 -3.56 14.29 32.20
N SER A 520 -3.04 15.40 32.74
CA SER A 520 -3.64 16.64 33.22
C SER A 520 -4.77 16.43 34.23
N ASN A 521 -4.33 16.47 35.50
CA ASN A 521 -4.91 17.11 36.67
C ASN A 521 -6.14 16.51 37.35
N VAL A 522 -6.27 16.94 38.62
CA VAL A 522 -7.28 16.66 39.67
C VAL A 522 -6.71 15.61 40.65
N THR A 523 -6.39 15.89 41.92
CA THR A 523 -6.81 16.94 42.89
C THR A 523 -5.94 16.89 44.15
N ASP A 524 -5.77 18.06 44.79
CA ASP A 524 -5.89 18.41 46.22
C ASP A 524 -5.21 17.53 47.29
N ALA A 525 -4.78 18.02 48.46
CA ALA A 525 -4.50 19.31 49.08
C ALA A 525 -4.10 18.96 50.52
N ALA A 526 -3.15 19.70 51.12
CA ALA A 526 -2.90 19.92 52.57
C ALA A 526 -1.37 20.00 52.83
N SER A 527 -0.76 21.19 52.90
CA SER A 527 -0.69 22.11 54.05
C SER A 527 -0.12 21.51 55.33
N SER A 528 1.12 21.89 55.67
CA SER A 528 1.61 22.38 56.99
C SER A 528 3.13 22.15 57.09
N GLN A 529 3.98 23.18 56.98
CA GLN A 529 4.41 24.10 58.05
C GLN A 529 5.71 23.60 58.74
N ASP A 530 6.83 24.24 58.39
CA ASP A 530 8.10 24.26 59.15
C ASP A 530 7.88 24.78 60.59
N PRO A 531 8.72 24.42 61.60
CA PRO A 531 9.93 25.23 61.86
C PRO A 531 11.15 24.54 62.55
N PHE A 532 12.35 25.04 62.20
CA PHE A 532 13.57 25.27 63.00
C PHE A 532 14.15 24.22 63.98
N GLY A 533 15.46 23.90 63.83
CA GLY A 533 16.25 23.30 64.94
C GLY A 533 17.68 22.78 64.66
N LYS A 534 18.64 23.70 64.54
CA LYS A 534 20.07 23.66 64.97
C LYS A 534 20.81 22.31 65.27
N SER A 535 21.89 22.11 64.49
CA SER A 535 23.28 21.76 64.87
C SER A 535 23.67 20.50 65.69
N THR A 536 24.73 19.88 65.18
CA THR A 536 25.81 19.08 65.81
C THR A 536 25.65 17.55 65.88
N GLY A 537 26.71 16.84 65.49
CA GLY A 537 26.93 15.44 65.92
C GLY A 537 27.21 14.45 64.79
N SER A 538 28.48 14.32 64.42
CA SER A 538 29.04 13.13 63.79
C SER A 538 28.67 11.87 64.57
N HIS A 539 28.13 10.83 63.92
CA HIS A 539 28.53 9.43 64.14
C HIS A 539 27.88 8.47 63.14
N ASN A 540 28.73 7.73 62.42
CA ASN A 540 28.40 6.54 61.67
C ASN A 540 27.67 5.50 62.55
N THR A 541 26.47 5.08 62.16
CA THR A 541 25.99 3.71 62.41
C THR A 541 25.12 3.23 61.25
N SER A 542 25.71 2.32 60.48
CA SER A 542 25.06 1.48 59.47
C SER A 542 23.90 0.67 60.05
N GLY A 543 22.85 0.43 59.26
CA GLY A 543 22.17 -0.87 59.30
C GLY A 543 20.66 -0.91 59.15
N ASN A 544 19.90 0.18 59.35
CA ASN A 544 18.43 0.04 59.48
C ASN A 544 17.55 0.90 58.55
N ASP A 545 18.13 1.75 57.70
CA ASP A 545 17.35 2.58 56.75
C ASP A 545 17.07 1.91 55.38
N MET A 546 17.62 0.73 55.12
CA MET A 546 17.40 0.04 53.83
C MET A 546 16.04 -0.67 53.77
N LYS A 547 15.45 -1.07 54.91
CA LYS A 547 14.24 -1.90 54.93
C LYS A 547 12.94 -1.09 54.79
N LEU A 548 12.90 0.14 55.29
CA LEU A 548 11.72 1.02 55.20
C LEU A 548 11.62 1.76 53.85
N ARG A 549 12.74 1.93 53.14
CA ARG A 549 12.75 2.42 51.74
C ARG A 549 12.38 1.35 50.71
N ALA A 550 12.46 0.08 51.06
CA ALA A 550 12.08 -1.02 50.17
C ALA A 550 10.55 -1.16 50.01
N GLU A 551 9.78 -0.80 51.04
CA GLU A 551 8.30 -0.85 50.97
C GLU A 551 7.67 0.43 50.40
N THR A 552 8.45 1.52 50.28
CA THR A 552 8.11 2.72 49.50
C THR A 552 8.82 2.76 48.13
N SER A 553 9.53 1.68 47.78
CA SER A 553 10.12 1.54 46.46
C SER A 553 9.05 1.09 45.48
N ILE A 554 8.94 1.81 44.36
CA ILE A 554 8.05 1.51 43.24
C ILE A 554 8.32 0.14 42.59
N LEU A 555 9.42 -0.52 42.95
CA LEU A 555 9.86 -1.80 42.39
C LEU A 555 8.88 -2.96 42.70
N PRO A 556 8.44 -3.23 43.96
CA PRO A 556 7.42 -4.23 44.25
C PRO A 556 6.10 -4.06 43.48
N ILE A 557 5.70 -2.81 43.22
CA ILE A 557 4.49 -2.49 42.46
C ILE A 557 4.72 -2.76 40.98
N ILE A 558 5.87 -2.36 40.44
CA ILE A 558 6.26 -2.64 39.04
C ILE A 558 6.44 -4.14 38.82
N THR A 559 6.99 -4.90 39.78
CA THR A 559 7.09 -6.36 39.66
C THR A 559 5.72 -7.01 39.69
N SER A 560 4.82 -6.59 40.58
CA SER A 560 3.44 -7.09 40.58
C SER A 560 2.69 -6.73 39.29
N GLN A 561 2.86 -5.51 38.77
CA GLN A 561 2.26 -5.10 37.50
C GLN A 561 2.83 -5.92 36.33
N ARG A 562 4.15 -6.09 36.26
CA ARG A 562 4.80 -6.93 35.24
C ARG A 562 4.32 -8.37 35.31
N ASP A 563 4.16 -8.93 36.50
CA ASP A 563 3.75 -10.32 36.67
C ASP A 563 2.27 -10.49 36.30
N ARG A 564 1.41 -9.50 36.61
CA ARG A 564 0.02 -9.44 36.10
C ARG A 564 -0.04 -9.29 34.57
N PHE A 565 0.84 -8.49 33.97
CA PHE A 565 0.93 -8.38 32.50
C PHE A 565 1.41 -9.67 31.86
N ARG A 566 2.37 -10.37 32.46
CA ARG A 566 2.81 -11.69 31.99
C ARG A 566 1.68 -12.72 32.10
N GLN A 567 0.94 -12.71 33.20
CA GLN A 567 -0.21 -13.59 33.38
C GLN A 567 -1.29 -13.30 32.34
N ARG A 568 -1.67 -12.03 32.16
CA ARG A 568 -2.64 -11.63 31.13
C ARG A 568 -2.16 -11.97 29.71
N ASN A 569 -0.86 -11.87 29.45
CA ASN A 569 -0.32 -12.25 28.14
C ASN A 569 -0.37 -13.78 27.94
N SER A 570 -0.10 -14.57 28.98
CA SER A 570 -0.27 -16.02 28.94
C SER A 570 -1.74 -16.42 28.72
N GLU A 571 -2.68 -15.76 29.42
CA GLU A 571 -4.11 -15.99 29.25
C GLU A 571 -4.59 -15.59 27.84
N LEU A 572 -4.08 -14.48 27.28
CA LEU A 572 -4.37 -14.08 25.90
C LEU A 572 -3.77 -15.04 24.87
N GLU A 573 -2.57 -15.56 25.11
CA GLU A 573 -1.94 -16.58 24.26
C GLU A 573 -2.72 -17.91 24.31
N GLU A 574 -3.23 -18.30 25.47
CA GLU A 574 -4.10 -19.47 25.62
C GLU A 574 -5.46 -19.26 24.94
N GLU A 575 -6.07 -18.10 25.09
CA GLU A 575 -7.33 -17.78 24.43
C GLU A 575 -7.15 -17.74 22.90
N LEU A 576 -6.05 -17.16 22.41
CA LEU A 576 -5.70 -17.19 21.00
C LEU A 576 -5.59 -18.63 20.48
N ARG A 577 -4.93 -19.52 21.22
CA ARG A 577 -4.82 -20.95 20.86
C ARG A 577 -6.20 -21.63 20.82
N LYS A 578 -7.07 -21.36 21.79
CA LYS A 578 -8.45 -21.88 21.80
C LYS A 578 -9.24 -21.37 20.59
N GLN A 579 -9.13 -20.08 20.26
CA GLN A 579 -9.81 -19.52 19.08
C GLN A 579 -9.30 -20.18 17.78
N PHE A 580 -7.98 -20.40 17.65
CA PHE A 580 -7.43 -21.13 16.51
C PHE A 580 -7.93 -22.59 16.42
N GLU A 581 -8.04 -23.28 17.56
CA GLU A 581 -8.57 -24.64 17.62
C GLU A 581 -10.05 -24.67 17.23
N ILE A 582 -10.86 -23.73 17.73
CA ILE A 582 -12.28 -23.59 17.37
C ILE A 582 -12.42 -23.29 15.88
N ILE A 583 -11.64 -22.36 15.31
CA ILE A 583 -11.68 -22.04 13.88
C ILE A 583 -11.30 -23.27 13.05
N THR A 584 -10.28 -24.01 13.47
CA THR A 584 -9.84 -25.22 12.76
C THR A 584 -10.90 -26.31 12.81
N SER A 585 -11.48 -26.55 13.99
CA SER A 585 -12.58 -27.49 14.18
C SER A 585 -13.80 -27.10 13.34
N THR A 586 -14.20 -25.83 13.37
CA THR A 586 -15.35 -25.30 12.61
C THR A 586 -15.10 -25.38 11.11
N CYS A 587 -13.89 -25.10 10.64
CA CYS A 587 -13.52 -25.24 9.23
C CYS A 587 -13.59 -26.70 8.77
N ASN A 588 -13.12 -27.64 9.59
CA ASN A 588 -13.22 -29.06 9.32
C ASN A 588 -14.67 -29.56 9.33
N GLU A 589 -15.49 -29.07 10.26
CA GLU A 589 -16.92 -29.35 10.31
C GLU A 589 -17.64 -28.80 9.07
N VAL A 590 -17.36 -27.57 8.66
CA VAL A 590 -17.91 -26.98 7.42
C VAL A 590 -17.51 -27.79 6.20
N LYS A 591 -16.25 -28.24 6.09
CA LYS A 591 -15.81 -29.11 4.98
C LYS A 591 -16.53 -30.47 5.01
N SER A 592 -16.69 -31.07 6.19
CA SER A 592 -17.44 -32.32 6.34
C SER A 592 -18.88 -32.14 5.91
N LEU A 593 -19.57 -31.12 6.43
CA LEU A 593 -20.95 -30.77 6.08
C LEU A 593 -21.10 -30.44 4.59
N GLN A 594 -20.15 -29.75 3.98
CA GLN A 594 -20.15 -29.52 2.53
C GLN A 594 -20.06 -30.82 1.74
N SER A 595 -19.19 -31.74 2.15
CA SER A 595 -19.06 -33.05 1.49
C SER A 595 -20.30 -33.93 1.68
N ASP A 596 -20.93 -33.87 2.86
CA ASP A 596 -22.12 -34.65 3.17
C ASP A 596 -23.36 -34.03 2.51
N ASN A 597 -23.45 -32.70 2.41
CA ASN A 597 -24.46 -32.00 1.62
C ASN A 597 -24.34 -32.34 0.12
N LEU A 598 -23.12 -32.44 -0.41
CA LEU A 598 -22.89 -32.89 -1.79
C LEU A 598 -23.37 -34.33 -2.01
N LYS A 599 -23.03 -35.26 -1.10
CA LYS A 599 -23.53 -36.65 -1.14
C LYS A 599 -25.05 -36.74 -0.97
N LEU A 600 -25.63 -35.89 -0.14
CA LEU A 600 -27.09 -35.80 0.01
C LEU A 600 -27.72 -35.30 -1.29
N TYR A 601 -27.11 -34.30 -1.93
CA TYR A 601 -27.54 -33.80 -3.23
C TYR A 601 -27.44 -34.87 -4.32
N GLU A 602 -26.34 -35.63 -4.35
CA GLU A 602 -26.19 -36.82 -5.21
C GLU A 602 -27.34 -37.80 -4.98
N LYS A 603 -27.61 -38.15 -3.71
CA LYS A 603 -28.69 -39.08 -3.36
C LYS A 603 -30.08 -38.54 -3.72
N VAL A 604 -30.33 -37.26 -3.54
CA VAL A 604 -31.58 -36.59 -3.95
C VAL A 604 -31.72 -36.62 -5.47
N ARG A 605 -30.65 -36.37 -6.24
CA ARG A 605 -30.67 -36.49 -7.70
C ARG A 605 -30.86 -37.93 -8.17
N TYR A 606 -30.22 -38.91 -7.53
CA TYR A 606 -30.44 -40.33 -7.80
C TYR A 606 -31.88 -40.79 -7.50
N LEU A 607 -32.51 -40.24 -6.46
CA LEU A 607 -33.92 -40.50 -6.16
C LEU A 607 -34.86 -39.76 -7.10
N GLN A 608 -34.50 -38.54 -7.51
CA GLN A 608 -35.27 -37.77 -8.49
C GLN A 608 -35.23 -38.41 -9.88
N SER A 609 -34.10 -39.02 -10.28
CA SER A 609 -34.03 -39.80 -11.52
C SER A 609 -34.91 -41.06 -11.47
N TYR A 610 -35.05 -41.69 -10.30
CA TYR A 610 -35.99 -42.81 -10.12
C TYR A 610 -37.46 -42.37 -10.10
N CYS A 611 -37.76 -41.19 -9.53
CA CYS A 611 -39.10 -40.61 -9.58
C CYS A 611 -39.48 -40.19 -11.01
N ASP A 612 -38.57 -39.59 -11.78
CA ASP A 612 -38.79 -39.26 -13.19
C ASP A 612 -39.02 -40.52 -14.04
N ASP A 613 -38.32 -41.63 -13.77
CA ASP A 613 -38.57 -42.92 -14.41
C ASP A 613 -39.91 -43.55 -13.98
N SER A 614 -40.34 -43.35 -12.74
CA SER A 614 -41.65 -43.82 -12.28
C SER A 614 -42.83 -43.04 -12.87
N ILE A 615 -42.60 -41.79 -13.30
CA ILE A 615 -43.59 -40.93 -13.97
C ILE A 615 -43.57 -41.14 -15.49
N SER A 616 -42.45 -41.59 -16.07
CA SER A 616 -42.36 -41.91 -17.52
C SER A 616 -42.94 -43.28 -17.91
N GLY A 617 -43.15 -44.18 -16.94
CA GLY A 617 -43.68 -45.53 -17.16
C GLY A 617 -45.20 -45.63 -17.40
N SER A 618 -45.94 -44.52 -17.37
CA SER A 618 -47.39 -44.54 -17.61
C SER A 618 -47.83 -43.31 -18.41
N LEU A 619 -47.71 -43.37 -19.74
CA LEU A 619 -48.76 -42.97 -20.70
C LEU A 619 -48.25 -43.10 -22.14
N ASN A 620 -48.84 -44.05 -22.85
CA ASN A 620 -48.70 -44.27 -24.28
C ASN A 620 -50.04 -43.93 -24.96
N THR A 621 -50.35 -42.66 -25.23
CA THR A 621 -51.41 -42.26 -26.20
C THR A 621 -51.15 -40.84 -26.71
N GLY A 622 -51.21 -40.62 -28.02
CA GLY A 622 -50.68 -39.41 -28.68
C GLY A 622 -51.51 -38.13 -28.66
N SER A 623 -50.95 -37.16 -29.40
CA SER A 623 -51.56 -35.98 -30.04
C SER A 623 -52.16 -34.86 -29.18
N SER A 624 -51.68 -33.65 -29.51
CA SER A 624 -52.34 -32.34 -29.39
C SER A 624 -52.27 -31.58 -28.06
N GLY A 625 -51.52 -30.48 -28.07
CA GLY A 625 -52.01 -29.15 -27.68
C GLY A 625 -52.20 -28.81 -26.21
N SER A 626 -51.75 -27.59 -25.88
CA SER A 626 -52.15 -26.78 -24.72
C SER A 626 -51.31 -26.93 -23.43
N ARG A 627 -50.43 -25.93 -23.27
CA ARG A 627 -50.04 -25.39 -21.97
C ARG A 627 -51.30 -24.90 -21.25
N LEU A 628 -51.44 -25.13 -19.94
CA LEU A 628 -51.99 -24.17 -18.99
C LEU A 628 -51.82 -24.66 -17.53
N ASN A 629 -51.21 -23.77 -16.73
CA ASN A 629 -51.40 -23.49 -15.31
C ASN A 629 -51.75 -24.62 -14.33
N GLN A 630 -50.86 -24.81 -13.35
CA GLN A 630 -51.30 -24.95 -11.97
C GLN A 630 -50.50 -24.04 -11.03
N SER A 631 -51.24 -23.17 -10.37
CA SER A 631 -50.81 -22.13 -9.46
C SER A 631 -50.74 -22.64 -8.01
N SER A 632 -49.92 -21.92 -7.23
CA SER A 632 -50.14 -21.55 -5.82
C SER A 632 -50.11 -22.64 -4.73
N LEU A 633 -48.96 -22.73 -4.03
CA LEU A 633 -48.86 -22.81 -2.55
C LEU A 633 -47.49 -22.22 -2.11
N PRO A 634 -47.35 -21.66 -0.88
CA PRO A 634 -46.50 -20.49 -0.62
C PRO A 634 -45.04 -20.77 -0.22
N SER A 635 -44.14 -19.97 -0.79
CA SER A 635 -43.02 -19.24 -0.13
C SER A 635 -42.17 -19.97 0.94
N ALA A 636 -41.65 -21.15 0.63
CA ALA A 636 -40.46 -21.71 1.31
C ALA A 636 -39.47 -22.39 0.34
N VAL A 637 -39.81 -22.44 -0.96
CA VAL A 637 -39.06 -23.18 -1.98
C VAL A 637 -37.90 -22.35 -2.57
N SER A 638 -37.99 -21.02 -2.53
CA SER A 638 -36.98 -20.16 -3.17
C SER A 638 -35.57 -20.25 -2.54
N ARG A 639 -35.46 -20.44 -1.21
CA ARG A 639 -34.15 -20.64 -0.56
C ARG A 639 -33.59 -22.05 -0.77
N LYS A 640 -34.47 -23.06 -0.80
CA LYS A 640 -34.07 -24.44 -1.07
C LYS A 640 -33.56 -24.61 -2.49
N ASP A 641 -34.21 -23.97 -3.47
CA ASP A 641 -33.74 -24.01 -4.86
C ASP A 641 -32.41 -23.25 -5.05
N GLU A 642 -32.18 -22.18 -4.30
CA GLU A 642 -30.89 -21.46 -4.30
C GLU A 642 -29.75 -22.32 -3.73
N GLU A 643 -29.95 -22.94 -2.55
CA GLU A 643 -28.96 -23.85 -1.95
C GLU A 643 -28.73 -25.08 -2.84
N LEU A 644 -29.80 -25.68 -3.37
CA LEU A 644 -29.71 -26.78 -4.33
C LEU A 644 -29.01 -26.35 -5.62
N SER A 645 -29.20 -25.11 -6.10
CA SER A 645 -28.53 -24.59 -7.30
C SER A 645 -27.03 -24.37 -7.08
N LYS A 646 -26.62 -23.96 -5.88
CA LYS A 646 -25.21 -23.83 -5.48
C LYS A 646 -24.53 -25.20 -5.46
N TYR A 647 -25.16 -26.19 -4.84
CA TYR A 647 -24.65 -27.56 -4.82
C TYR A 647 -24.78 -28.27 -6.18
N ARG A 648 -25.74 -27.86 -7.02
CA ARG A 648 -25.88 -28.29 -8.41
C ARG A 648 -24.70 -27.85 -9.26
N GLY A 649 -24.30 -26.57 -9.17
CA GLY A 649 -23.13 -26.07 -9.89
C GLY A 649 -21.85 -26.80 -9.49
N ILE A 650 -21.62 -26.96 -8.17
CA ILE A 650 -20.46 -27.69 -7.64
C ILE A 650 -20.48 -29.17 -8.05
N TYR A 651 -21.65 -29.79 -8.09
CA TYR A 651 -21.83 -31.18 -8.53
C TYR A 651 -21.60 -31.34 -10.05
N GLU A 652 -22.17 -30.46 -10.87
CA GLU A 652 -21.99 -30.47 -12.33
C GLU A 652 -20.51 -30.22 -12.70
N GLU A 653 -19.84 -29.30 -12.02
CA GLU A 653 -18.39 -29.05 -12.16
C GLU A 653 -17.55 -30.28 -11.73
N HIS A 654 -17.90 -30.92 -10.61
CA HIS A 654 -17.19 -32.10 -10.14
C HIS A 654 -17.38 -33.33 -11.06
N MET A 655 -18.56 -33.45 -11.68
CA MET A 655 -18.94 -34.61 -12.50
C MET A 655 -18.66 -34.44 -14.00
N ASN A 656 -18.36 -33.23 -14.47
CA ASN A 656 -18.08 -32.97 -15.89
C ASN A 656 -16.66 -33.43 -16.28
N PRO A 657 -16.52 -34.49 -17.11
CA PRO A 657 -15.21 -34.97 -17.56
C PRO A 657 -14.48 -33.95 -18.45
N PHE A 658 -15.20 -33.03 -19.10
CA PHE A 658 -14.62 -32.02 -19.98
C PHE A 658 -13.98 -30.85 -19.24
N GLU A 659 -14.36 -30.59 -17.99
CA GLU A 659 -13.75 -29.53 -17.19
C GLU A 659 -12.40 -29.99 -16.60
N LYS A 660 -12.36 -31.25 -16.14
CA LYS A 660 -11.12 -31.96 -15.82
C LYS A 660 -10.20 -32.08 -17.04
N PHE A 661 -10.76 -32.25 -18.24
CA PHE A 661 -10.01 -32.26 -19.49
C PHE A 661 -9.50 -30.86 -19.89
N ARG A 662 -10.34 -29.82 -19.87
CA ARG A 662 -9.93 -28.42 -20.11
C ARG A 662 -8.88 -27.95 -19.12
N GLY A 663 -8.96 -28.38 -17.85
CA GLY A 663 -7.93 -28.14 -16.84
C GLY A 663 -6.60 -28.81 -17.16
N ARG A 664 -6.63 -30.08 -17.62
CA ARG A 664 -5.43 -30.80 -18.08
C ARG A 664 -4.84 -30.21 -19.36
N GLU A 665 -5.67 -29.79 -20.30
CA GLU A 665 -5.23 -29.19 -21.56
C GLU A 665 -4.61 -27.81 -21.34
N ARG A 666 -5.21 -26.97 -20.48
CA ARG A 666 -4.60 -25.70 -20.04
C ARG A 666 -3.27 -25.94 -19.33
N MET A 667 -3.17 -26.96 -18.48
CA MET A 667 -1.93 -27.29 -17.78
C MET A 667 -0.85 -27.86 -18.72
N GLY A 668 -1.25 -28.65 -19.72
CA GLY A 668 -0.37 -29.13 -20.80
C GLY A 668 0.13 -27.98 -21.68
N ALA A 669 -0.74 -27.03 -22.04
CA ALA A 669 -0.37 -25.83 -22.77
C ALA A 669 0.61 -24.95 -21.98
N LEU A 670 0.39 -24.79 -20.66
CA LEU A 670 1.32 -24.08 -19.76
C LEU A 670 2.67 -24.80 -19.61
N GLN A 671 2.68 -26.13 -19.67
CA GLN A 671 3.91 -26.93 -19.57
C GLN A 671 4.72 -26.91 -20.87
N ALA A 672 4.06 -26.78 -22.02
CA ALA A 672 4.69 -26.69 -23.35
C ALA A 672 5.35 -25.33 -23.64
N LEU A 673 5.16 -24.31 -22.79
CA LEU A 673 5.74 -22.98 -22.95
C LEU A 673 7.23 -22.93 -22.56
N ASN A 674 7.99 -22.12 -23.28
CA ASN A 674 9.41 -21.84 -23.05
C ASN A 674 9.61 -21.30 -21.61
N PRO A 675 10.70 -21.64 -20.88
CA PRO A 675 10.99 -21.07 -19.55
C PRO A 675 10.88 -19.54 -19.46
N LEU A 676 11.22 -18.80 -20.53
CA LEU A 676 11.03 -17.35 -20.58
C LEU A 676 9.55 -16.96 -20.65
N ASP A 677 8.75 -17.66 -21.46
CA ASP A 677 7.30 -17.43 -21.53
C ASP A 677 6.61 -17.82 -20.21
N LYS A 678 7.13 -18.82 -19.49
CA LYS A 678 6.66 -19.17 -18.14
C LYS A 678 6.96 -18.05 -17.13
N LEU A 679 8.13 -17.43 -17.21
CA LEU A 679 8.48 -16.28 -16.37
C LEU A 679 7.58 -15.07 -16.71
N VAL A 680 7.34 -14.80 -18.00
CA VAL A 680 6.44 -13.74 -18.46
C VAL A 680 5.00 -14.02 -18.02
N LEU A 681 4.52 -15.26 -18.11
CA LEU A 681 3.19 -15.64 -17.63
C LEU A 681 3.07 -15.55 -16.12
N HIS A 682 4.13 -15.89 -15.38
CA HIS A 682 4.15 -15.74 -13.93
C HIS A 682 4.17 -14.26 -13.50
N ALA A 683 4.92 -13.43 -14.23
CA ALA A 683 4.94 -11.98 -14.04
C ALA A 683 3.59 -11.35 -14.45
N ALA A 684 2.99 -11.79 -15.56
CA ALA A 684 1.68 -11.34 -16.01
C ALA A 684 0.58 -11.75 -15.03
N ASN A 685 0.59 -12.98 -14.53
CA ASN A 685 -0.37 -13.42 -13.51
C ASN A 685 -0.17 -12.71 -12.17
N PHE A 686 1.07 -12.36 -11.81
CA PHE A 686 1.35 -11.55 -10.62
C PHE A 686 0.83 -10.11 -10.78
N VAL A 687 1.03 -9.49 -11.95
CA VAL A 687 0.55 -8.14 -12.27
C VAL A 687 -0.97 -8.09 -12.42
N LEU A 688 -1.58 -9.09 -13.06
CA LEU A 688 -3.03 -9.16 -13.30
C LEU A 688 -3.81 -9.71 -12.11
N GLY A 689 -3.18 -10.52 -11.25
CA GLY A 689 -3.82 -11.18 -10.12
C GLY A 689 -4.04 -10.27 -8.91
N ASN A 690 -3.26 -9.21 -8.76
CA ASN A 690 -3.38 -8.27 -7.65
C ASN A 690 -3.77 -6.86 -8.14
N ARG A 691 -4.84 -6.29 -7.57
CA ARG A 691 -5.35 -4.95 -7.92
C ARG A 691 -4.28 -3.87 -7.71
N LEU A 692 -3.43 -4.01 -6.68
CA LEU A 692 -2.32 -3.10 -6.42
C LEU A 692 -1.18 -3.24 -7.44
N ALA A 693 -0.83 -4.48 -7.82
CA ALA A 693 0.21 -4.73 -8.82
C ALA A 693 -0.18 -4.20 -10.20
N ARG A 694 -1.47 -4.31 -10.57
CA ARG A 694 -2.02 -3.72 -11.80
C ARG A 694 -1.89 -2.20 -11.81
N ASN A 695 -2.22 -1.53 -10.71
CA ASN A 695 -2.10 -0.08 -10.60
C ASN A 695 -0.63 0.36 -10.65
N PHE A 696 0.26 -0.36 -9.97
CA PHE A 696 1.70 -0.07 -9.97
C PHE A 696 2.32 -0.26 -11.37
N PHE A 697 1.98 -1.34 -12.07
CA PHE A 697 2.44 -1.59 -13.44
C PHE A 697 1.96 -0.51 -14.42
N LEU A 698 0.73 -0.02 -14.26
CA LEU A 698 0.19 1.06 -15.07
C LEU A 698 0.94 2.37 -14.84
N VAL A 699 1.22 2.73 -13.58
CA VAL A 699 2.04 3.90 -13.24
C VAL A 699 3.47 3.74 -13.80
N TYR A 700 4.07 2.57 -13.65
CA TYR A 700 5.39 2.27 -14.20
C TYR A 700 5.44 2.41 -15.73
N ALA A 701 4.43 1.92 -16.45
CA ALA A 701 4.33 2.05 -17.90
C ALA A 701 4.19 3.50 -18.35
N ILE A 702 3.43 4.32 -17.62
CA ILE A 702 3.28 5.77 -17.89
C ILE A 702 4.62 6.48 -17.69
N ILE A 703 5.32 6.22 -16.59
CA ILE A 703 6.64 6.82 -16.32
C ILE A 703 7.64 6.44 -17.41
N LEU A 704 7.63 5.17 -17.86
CA LEU A 704 8.49 4.71 -18.94
C LEU A 704 8.19 5.43 -20.26
N HIS A 705 6.92 5.64 -20.60
CA HIS A 705 6.53 6.40 -21.79
C HIS A 705 6.95 7.87 -21.71
N ILE A 706 6.83 8.51 -20.54
CA ILE A 706 7.31 9.87 -20.32
C ILE A 706 8.83 9.94 -20.51
N LEU A 707 9.57 8.96 -19.98
CA LEU A 707 11.03 8.90 -20.10
C LEU A 707 11.46 8.69 -21.55
N VAL A 708 10.82 7.77 -22.28
CA VAL A 708 11.10 7.54 -23.71
C VAL A 708 10.77 8.78 -24.52
N PHE A 709 9.63 9.42 -24.28
CA PHE A 709 9.25 10.66 -24.96
C PHE A 709 10.20 11.81 -24.66
N ALA A 710 10.63 11.99 -23.41
CA ALA A 710 11.62 12.97 -23.02
C ALA A 710 12.97 12.71 -23.72
N SER A 711 13.45 11.46 -23.71
CA SER A 711 14.70 11.10 -24.39
C SER A 711 14.63 11.33 -25.91
N PHE A 712 13.48 11.01 -26.52
CA PHE A 712 13.28 11.23 -27.96
C PHE A 712 13.20 12.72 -28.28
N SER A 713 12.55 13.52 -27.44
CA SER A 713 12.48 14.98 -27.58
C SER A 713 13.85 15.64 -27.44
N GLU A 714 14.68 15.18 -26.50
CA GLU A 714 16.06 15.67 -26.36
C GLU A 714 16.91 15.31 -27.58
N THR A 715 16.77 14.09 -28.12
CA THR A 715 17.45 13.69 -29.36
C THR A 715 16.95 14.45 -30.60
N ALA A 716 15.66 14.77 -30.66
CA ALA A 716 15.07 15.55 -31.74
C ALA A 716 15.56 17.01 -31.69
N LEU A 717 15.57 17.63 -30.51
CA LEU A 717 16.08 18.98 -30.29
C LEU A 717 17.58 19.10 -30.56
N THR A 718 18.38 18.10 -30.17
CA THR A 718 19.81 18.07 -30.53
C THR A 718 20.02 17.85 -32.02
N SER A 719 19.16 17.08 -32.70
CA SER A 719 19.26 16.86 -34.15
C SER A 719 18.93 18.11 -34.98
N ASP A 720 17.97 18.93 -34.54
CA ASP A 720 17.63 20.20 -35.22
C ASP A 720 18.72 21.25 -35.06
N HIS A 721 19.42 21.29 -33.91
CA HIS A 721 20.58 22.16 -33.72
C HIS A 721 21.76 21.77 -34.63
N LEU A 722 21.93 20.48 -34.96
CA LEU A 722 22.95 20.00 -35.91
C LEU A 722 22.57 20.27 -37.37
N ARG A 723 21.27 20.33 -37.72
CA ARG A 723 20.81 20.64 -39.08
C ARG A 723 20.91 22.12 -39.46
N GLN A 724 20.89 23.04 -38.50
CA GLN A 724 21.00 24.48 -38.77
C GLN A 724 22.42 24.97 -39.12
N THR A 725 23.46 24.12 -39.00
CA THR A 725 24.87 24.53 -39.21
C THR A 725 25.45 24.17 -40.58
N VAL A 726 24.66 23.58 -41.49
CA VAL A 726 25.15 23.17 -42.83
C VAL A 726 24.42 23.93 -43.95
N PRO A 727 25.12 24.71 -44.81
CA PRO A 727 24.50 25.40 -45.93
C PRO A 727 24.13 24.42 -47.06
N PRO A 728 23.08 24.68 -47.86
CA PRO A 728 22.59 23.74 -48.86
C PRO A 728 23.52 23.68 -50.08
N VAL A 729 24.06 22.49 -50.36
CA VAL A 729 24.78 22.17 -51.60
C VAL A 729 23.75 21.84 -52.68
N ALA A 730 23.79 22.60 -53.77
CA ALA A 730 23.03 22.34 -54.99
C ALA A 730 23.62 21.12 -55.73
N VAL A 731 22.80 20.10 -55.96
CA VAL A 731 23.09 19.02 -56.91
C VAL A 731 21.89 18.91 -57.84
N GLY A 732 22.11 19.12 -59.13
CA GLY A 732 21.10 19.03 -60.16
C GLY A 732 21.11 17.73 -60.96
N ILE A 733 20.12 17.68 -61.87
CA ILE A 733 20.07 16.94 -63.15
C ILE A 733 19.57 15.46 -63.03
N PRO A 734 18.80 14.89 -63.99
CA PRO A 734 17.75 15.42 -64.89
C PRO A 734 16.52 14.49 -65.08
N GLY A 735 15.42 15.09 -65.60
CA GLY A 735 14.68 14.55 -66.76
C GLY A 735 13.59 13.50 -66.54
N VAL A 736 12.32 13.89 -66.70
CA VAL A 736 11.34 13.22 -67.58
C VAL A 736 10.33 14.26 -68.13
N GLU A 737 10.41 14.42 -69.45
CA GLU A 737 9.42 14.78 -70.47
C GLU A 737 7.98 15.28 -70.14
N LYS A 738 7.67 16.45 -70.77
CA LYS A 738 6.50 16.83 -71.62
C LYS A 738 5.09 16.33 -71.21
N VAL A 739 4.04 17.15 -71.25
CA VAL A 739 3.45 17.77 -72.46
C VAL A 739 2.58 18.97 -72.07
N ALA A 740 2.68 20.04 -72.87
CA ALA A 740 1.88 21.25 -72.81
C ALA A 740 0.56 21.13 -73.60
N GLY A 741 -0.43 21.89 -73.16
CA GLY A 741 -1.63 22.35 -73.88
C GLY A 741 -2.28 23.40 -72.98
N ASP A 742 -1.95 24.68 -73.10
CA ASP A 742 -2.45 25.63 -74.09
C ASP A 742 -3.97 25.71 -74.09
N VAL A 743 -4.54 26.80 -73.56
CA VAL A 743 -5.43 27.73 -74.28
C VAL A 743 -5.55 29.03 -73.47
N THR A 744 -5.06 30.06 -74.15
CA THR A 744 -5.22 31.52 -74.08
C THR A 744 -6.52 32.11 -73.48
N GLY A 745 -6.32 33.28 -72.86
CA GLY A 745 -7.33 34.26 -72.42
C GLY A 745 -6.67 35.38 -71.63
#